data_AF-A0A812UNB4-F1
#
_entry.id   AF-A0A812UNB4-F1
#
_cell.length_a   1.000
_cell.length_b   1.000
_cell.length_c   1.000
_cell.angle_alpha   90.00
_cell.angle_beta   90.00
_cell.angle_gamma   90.00
#
_symmetry.space_group_name_H-M   'P 1'
#
loop_
_entity.id
_entity.type
_entity.pdbx_description
1 polymer ?
#
loop_
_entity_poly.entity_id
_entity_poly.type
_entity_poly.pdbx_seq_one_letter_code
_entity_poly.pdbx_strand_id
1 'polypeptide(L)'
;MLFAYVVLFGVVEGAREVVELHSSHEQGEGRGDVCCCQSHMQENKAKARGGEDWQEVPINEGKCLIFKQLRPERPFWFHAAEAKYRCCWTSGFFCTSSMSIMGSWNNGGDKVEGAAAQRACPISTSPKGTLDPPDKTFAFNREWANAEKTLVKMVATNTLATGVGAANAAGAGGLHVDMAQTVDHARSASETAEDDEAASECSPLQRLHFKADGKRIATAAADRSYCDAKLLEGDPLRLELQRESARLRTEALGCKGFSHLGGDPSRVNPLRRVDLVVDHSVAVDVAGRPDALRRNMEIEMERNSDRFQFLKWAQQSFQNFNLVPPGSGIVHQVHCERLAEVALVQDGTVFPDACVGTDSHTTMINGMGIFGFGCGGLEVEAAMLGQPTASLIPEVVGLELTGQLAPGVTATDLVLTVTELLRQQRVVGKVVEVFGSGAESLAVTDRLTVANMAPECGATCILFAVDSRTLQYLQMTGREKVHVDRVEEYYRASGLFGASAFESVTYSSVTHLDLASVVPCMAGPKRPQDRIPLGELKKSFHTALTQPSGHSGFGLDPNSLGPKVLELENRSMTVNHGQLAIAAITSCTNTSNPSVLLAAGLLAKKAVQRGLRTPEHVKTSLAPGSRVVTRYLEAAGLSGPLEALGFHTVGYGCTTCMGNSGDVDPAMQAAADQGLITAAVLSGNRNFEGRVHLSVKANYLASPPLVVAAALAGRVDIDFEAEALGLDPDGREVFLSDVWPTPEEVAAAVFEFVRPEFFESEYAQEASSTWSALEGAVGSVTYPWDPKNTFIASPPFFQRPAGPIRDAYCLMLLGDSVTTDHICFNGAIRDGPASDFLRAAGVEKKDVGSYGARRGNASVMVRGAFSNPRIVNKAVDRTGPWALHVPSGEVLHPFDAAERYREDGYDLVIVAGSEYGTGSSRDWAAKGTALLGVRAVLAESFERIHRANLAGMGVLPLVFPGAGALGLTGTERFRLQLPEDLLPGMDVAVESVSADGTKQRFTAVLRLDTEVEIAYWKRGGILPYVLESMLSS
;
A
#
# COMPACT_ATOMS: atom_id res chain seq x y z
N MET A 1 -9.63 -30.98 -29.91
CA MET A 1 -10.54 -31.74 -29.03
C MET A 1 -10.01 -31.63 -27.61
N LEU A 2 -10.77 -30.94 -26.74
CA LEU A 2 -10.68 -30.77 -25.27
C LEU A 2 -9.27 -30.44 -24.71
N PHE A 3 -8.89 -29.21 -24.32
CA PHE A 3 -9.51 -28.12 -23.55
C PHE A 3 -10.22 -28.56 -22.25
N ALA A 4 -9.54 -28.31 -21.12
CA ALA A 4 -10.13 -28.13 -19.81
C ALA A 4 -9.26 -27.13 -19.00
N TYR A 5 -9.79 -25.93 -18.79
CA TYR A 5 -9.45 -25.02 -17.70
C TYR A 5 -10.71 -24.94 -16.84
N VAL A 6 -10.60 -25.20 -15.54
CA VAL A 6 -11.64 -24.93 -14.55
C VAL A 6 -10.99 -24.08 -13.46
N VAL A 7 -11.46 -22.84 -13.34
CA VAL A 7 -11.39 -22.08 -12.08
C VAL A 7 -12.77 -21.48 -11.87
N LEU A 8 -13.45 -21.97 -10.85
CA LEU A 8 -14.69 -21.45 -10.31
C LEU A 8 -14.68 -21.81 -8.83
N PHE A 9 -14.70 -20.81 -7.95
CA PHE A 9 -15.48 -20.90 -6.72
C PHE A 9 -16.01 -19.50 -6.37
N GLY A 10 -17.30 -19.34 -6.64
CA GLY A 10 -18.21 -18.56 -5.80
C GLY A 10 -19.32 -19.51 -5.36
N VAL A 11 -19.88 -19.30 -4.16
CA VAL A 11 -21.10 -19.94 -3.65
C VAL A 11 -21.73 -18.89 -2.69
N VAL A 12 -22.70 -18.06 -3.09
CA VAL A 12 -24.17 -18.26 -3.15
C VAL A 12 -24.71 -19.32 -2.19
N GLU A 13 -25.37 -18.86 -1.12
CA GLU A 13 -26.10 -19.69 -0.14
C GLU A 13 -26.98 -20.76 -0.80
N GLY A 14 -26.84 -22.02 -0.36
CA GLY A 14 -27.73 -23.10 -0.75
C GLY A 14 -27.21 -24.48 -0.38
N ALA A 15 -27.79 -25.05 0.69
CA ALA A 15 -27.67 -26.42 1.19
C ALA A 15 -26.35 -26.83 1.90
N ARG A 16 -26.48 -26.97 3.23
CA ARG A 16 -25.50 -27.52 4.17
C ARG A 16 -25.22 -29.01 3.91
N GLU A 17 -23.95 -29.41 3.91
CA GLU A 17 -23.51 -30.68 4.49
C GLU A 17 -22.26 -30.40 5.34
N VAL A 18 -22.33 -30.83 6.61
CA VAL A 18 -21.32 -30.66 7.66
C VAL A 18 -20.23 -31.72 7.48
N VAL A 19 -18.96 -31.33 7.51
CA VAL A 19 -17.85 -32.27 7.70
C VAL A 19 -17.39 -32.13 9.15
N GLU A 20 -17.83 -33.05 10.00
CA GLU A 20 -17.31 -33.19 11.37
C GLU A 20 -15.91 -33.82 11.33
N LEU A 21 -14.90 -33.09 11.81
CA LEU A 21 -13.61 -33.67 12.19
C LEU A 21 -13.75 -34.28 13.58
N HIS A 22 -14.00 -35.60 13.64
CA HIS A 22 -13.90 -36.34 14.88
C HIS A 22 -12.43 -36.66 15.21
N SER A 23 -11.95 -36.11 16.33
CA SER A 23 -10.75 -36.58 17.01
C SER A 23 -11.07 -37.91 17.71
N SER A 24 -10.48 -39.01 17.24
CA SER A 24 -10.61 -40.31 17.89
C SER A 24 -9.54 -40.49 18.96
N HIS A 25 -9.89 -40.20 20.21
CA HIS A 25 -9.37 -40.92 21.36
C HIS A 25 -10.46 -41.90 21.80
N GLU A 26 -10.20 -43.21 21.69
CA GLU A 26 -10.35 -44.22 22.76
C GLU A 26 -10.46 -45.66 22.21
N GLN A 27 -9.73 -46.55 22.87
CA GLN A 27 -9.82 -48.00 22.74
C GLN A 27 -11.00 -48.51 23.56
N GLY A 28 -11.79 -49.45 23.03
CA GLY A 28 -12.77 -50.19 23.82
C GLY A 28 -13.69 -51.07 22.97
N GLU A 29 -13.56 -52.37 23.15
CA GLU A 29 -14.11 -53.47 22.36
C GLU A 29 -15.66 -53.60 22.38
N GLY A 30 -16.24 -54.14 21.29
CA GLY A 30 -17.36 -55.09 21.40
C GLY A 30 -18.55 -54.97 20.45
N ARG A 31 -18.54 -55.82 19.40
CA ARG A 31 -19.67 -56.52 18.75
C ARG A 31 -20.63 -55.77 17.80
N GLY A 32 -20.65 -56.24 16.54
CA GLY A 32 -21.90 -56.58 15.82
C GLY A 32 -22.11 -55.95 14.43
N ASP A 33 -21.66 -56.64 13.37
CA ASP A 33 -21.95 -56.36 11.96
C ASP A 33 -23.44 -56.54 11.59
N VAL A 34 -24.05 -55.64 10.80
CA VAL A 34 -24.95 -55.98 9.66
C VAL A 34 -25.00 -54.83 8.62
N CYS A 35 -24.75 -55.20 7.36
CA CYS A 35 -24.81 -54.43 6.11
C CYS A 35 -26.24 -53.93 5.73
N CYS A 36 -26.39 -52.72 5.18
CA CYS A 36 -27.69 -52.22 4.70
C CYS A 36 -27.60 -51.46 3.36
N CYS A 37 -27.96 -52.16 2.27
CA CYS A 37 -28.26 -51.60 0.94
C CYS A 37 -29.58 -52.14 0.35
N GLN A 38 -30.61 -52.44 1.16
CA GLN A 38 -31.82 -53.08 0.62
C GLN A 38 -33.18 -52.74 1.26
N SER A 39 -33.40 -51.53 1.80
CA SER A 39 -34.71 -51.18 2.39
C SER A 39 -35.30 -49.79 2.06
N HIS A 40 -34.80 -49.06 1.05
CA HIS A 40 -35.33 -47.72 0.74
C HIS A 40 -36.15 -47.62 -0.56
N MET A 41 -36.58 -48.74 -1.14
CA MET A 41 -37.34 -48.78 -2.39
C MET A 41 -38.79 -49.26 -2.25
N GLN A 42 -39.33 -49.49 -1.04
CA GLN A 42 -40.69 -50.07 -0.93
C GLN A 42 -41.69 -49.45 0.06
N GLU A 43 -41.37 -48.40 0.82
CA GLU A 43 -42.38 -47.82 1.74
C GLU A 43 -42.42 -46.30 1.64
N ASN A 44 -43.20 -45.79 0.67
CA ASN A 44 -44.12 -44.65 0.86
C ASN A 44 -44.92 -44.28 -0.41
N LYS A 45 -45.31 -45.27 -1.21
CA LYS A 45 -46.58 -45.19 -1.98
C LYS A 45 -47.73 -45.58 -1.04
N ALA A 46 -48.16 -44.66 -0.17
CA ALA A 46 -49.46 -44.78 0.48
C ALA A 46 -49.96 -43.42 1.02
N LYS A 47 -51.03 -42.94 0.36
CA LYS A 47 -52.11 -42.08 0.88
C LYS A 47 -51.92 -40.56 0.83
N ALA A 48 -52.33 -40.01 -0.31
CA ALA A 48 -53.02 -38.72 -0.39
C ALA A 48 -54.51 -38.88 0.03
N ARG A 49 -55.04 -37.92 0.79
CA ARG A 49 -56.46 -37.49 0.90
C ARG A 49 -56.43 -36.08 1.52
N GLY A 50 -56.96 -34.99 0.98
CA GLY A 50 -57.62 -34.61 -0.27
C GLY A 50 -57.64 -33.05 -0.30
N GLY A 51 -58.03 -32.33 -1.35
CA GLY A 51 -58.44 -32.65 -2.72
C GLY A 51 -58.34 -31.38 -3.59
N GLU A 52 -58.32 -31.61 -4.92
CA GLU A 52 -58.73 -30.75 -6.06
C GLU A 52 -57.94 -29.43 -6.29
N ASP A 53 -57.46 -29.04 -7.48
CA ASP A 53 -57.41 -29.60 -8.84
C ASP A 53 -56.37 -28.76 -9.63
N TRP A 54 -55.44 -29.38 -10.37
CA TRP A 54 -54.69 -28.73 -11.47
C TRP A 54 -54.28 -29.75 -12.55
N GLN A 55 -54.69 -29.51 -13.81
CA GLN A 55 -54.06 -29.99 -15.05
C GLN A 55 -53.36 -28.78 -15.72
N GLU A 56 -52.02 -28.76 -15.82
CA GLU A 56 -51.16 -29.07 -17.00
C GLU A 56 -51.16 -27.94 -18.07
N VAL A 57 -50.07 -27.31 -18.58
CA VAL A 57 -48.62 -27.54 -18.89
C VAL A 57 -48.02 -26.14 -19.28
N PRO A 58 -46.72 -25.85 -19.62
CA PRO A 58 -45.39 -26.46 -19.37
C PRO A 58 -44.39 -25.53 -18.65
N ILE A 59 -43.34 -26.10 -18.04
CA ILE A 59 -42.06 -25.40 -17.90
C ILE A 59 -40.99 -26.20 -18.63
N ASN A 60 -40.54 -25.59 -19.72
CA ASN A 60 -39.32 -25.94 -20.42
C ASN A 60 -38.16 -25.24 -19.71
N GLU A 61 -37.01 -25.93 -19.71
CA GLU A 61 -35.66 -25.39 -19.52
C GLU A 61 -35.22 -24.92 -18.11
N GLY A 62 -34.44 -25.80 -17.47
CA GLY A 62 -33.12 -25.39 -16.95
C GLY A 62 -32.99 -25.15 -15.44
N LYS A 63 -32.10 -25.96 -14.82
CA LYS A 63 -31.56 -25.90 -13.43
C LYS A 63 -32.53 -26.50 -12.39
N CYS A 64 -32.17 -27.25 -11.35
CA CYS A 64 -30.94 -27.64 -10.63
C CYS A 64 -31.42 -28.75 -9.62
N LEU A 65 -30.70 -29.76 -9.11
CA LEU A 65 -29.59 -29.75 -8.14
C LEU A 65 -29.26 -31.22 -7.71
N ILE A 66 -28.15 -31.35 -6.98
CA ILE A 66 -27.32 -32.52 -6.62
C ILE A 66 -27.83 -33.32 -5.40
N PHE A 67 -27.57 -34.65 -5.34
CA PHE A 67 -26.80 -35.39 -4.29
C PHE A 67 -27.11 -36.90 -4.21
N LYS A 68 -26.07 -37.75 -4.22
CA LYS A 68 -25.97 -38.91 -3.31
C LYS A 68 -24.53 -39.43 -3.13
N GLN A 69 -24.27 -39.77 -1.87
CA GLN A 69 -23.01 -39.94 -1.15
C GLN A 69 -22.14 -41.15 -1.51
N LEU A 70 -20.85 -40.99 -1.16
CA LEU A 70 -19.77 -41.96 -1.02
C LEU A 70 -20.11 -43.16 -0.11
N ARG A 71 -19.37 -44.27 -0.27
CA ARG A 71 -18.96 -45.10 0.87
C ARG A 71 -17.50 -45.59 0.77
N PRO A 72 -16.88 -45.81 1.95
CA PRO A 72 -15.45 -45.80 2.21
C PRO A 72 -14.86 -47.23 2.23
N GLU A 73 -13.55 -47.34 2.48
CA GLU A 73 -12.75 -48.57 2.67
C GLU A 73 -11.84 -48.98 1.49
N ARG A 74 -10.70 -48.28 1.35
CA ARG A 74 -9.33 -48.85 1.30
C ARG A 74 -8.27 -47.78 0.99
N PRO A 75 -7.15 -47.71 1.72
CA PRO A 75 -6.06 -46.78 1.46
C PRO A 75 -5.10 -47.38 0.42
N PHE A 76 -4.72 -46.61 -0.59
CA PHE A 76 -3.57 -46.93 -1.44
C PHE A 76 -2.63 -45.74 -1.53
N TRP A 77 -1.43 -45.97 -1.02
CA TRP A 77 -0.24 -45.14 -1.14
C TRP A 77 0.34 -45.26 -2.56
N PHE A 78 0.87 -44.16 -3.11
CA PHE A 78 2.01 -44.24 -4.01
C PHE A 78 2.99 -43.09 -3.77
N HIS A 79 4.23 -43.49 -3.48
CA HIS A 79 5.45 -42.68 -3.54
C HIS A 79 5.79 -42.31 -4.98
N ALA A 80 6.40 -41.14 -5.15
CA ALA A 80 7.02 -40.70 -6.40
C ALA A 80 8.25 -41.57 -6.75
N ALA A 81 8.25 -42.17 -7.94
CA ALA A 81 9.48 -42.58 -8.64
C ALA A 81 9.20 -42.76 -10.15
N GLU A 82 9.95 -41.97 -10.93
CA GLU A 82 10.47 -42.21 -12.30
C GLU A 82 9.69 -43.09 -13.29
N ALA A 83 9.34 -42.51 -14.45
CA ALA A 83 9.16 -43.29 -15.68
C ALA A 83 9.53 -42.48 -16.94
N LYS A 84 10.79 -42.60 -17.38
CA LYS A 84 11.15 -42.63 -18.81
C LYS A 84 10.78 -44.02 -19.32
N TYR A 85 9.94 -44.14 -20.35
CA TYR A 85 10.10 -44.97 -21.56
C TYR A 85 8.82 -44.91 -22.43
N ARG A 86 9.05 -44.82 -23.74
CA ARG A 86 8.07 -44.71 -24.85
C ARG A 86 7.76 -46.07 -25.51
N CYS A 87 6.73 -46.04 -26.38
CA CYS A 87 6.31 -46.94 -27.50
C CYS A 87 5.29 -48.03 -27.17
N CYS A 88 4.25 -48.36 -27.98
CA CYS A 88 3.89 -48.13 -29.41
C CYS A 88 2.34 -48.23 -29.54
N TRP A 89 1.55 -47.35 -30.19
CA TRP A 89 1.16 -47.24 -31.64
C TRP A 89 0.82 -48.60 -32.32
N THR A 90 -0.25 -48.87 -33.10
CA THR A 90 -1.18 -48.02 -33.89
C THR A 90 -2.36 -48.81 -34.52
N SER A 91 -3.50 -48.15 -34.78
CA SER A 91 -4.31 -48.13 -36.04
C SER A 91 -5.61 -47.31 -35.78
N GLY A 92 -6.22 -46.49 -36.64
CA GLY A 92 -6.02 -46.01 -38.01
C GLY A 92 -6.94 -44.77 -38.27
N PHE A 93 -6.58 -43.94 -39.25
CA PHE A 93 -7.00 -42.55 -39.51
C PHE A 93 -8.26 -42.38 -40.40
N PHE A 94 -8.99 -41.25 -40.26
CA PHE A 94 -9.20 -40.23 -41.33
C PHE A 94 -9.77 -38.87 -40.79
N CYS A 95 -9.38 -37.78 -41.47
CA CYS A 95 -9.68 -36.32 -41.31
C CYS A 95 -8.61 -35.49 -40.52
N THR A 96 -7.37 -35.36 -41.03
CA THR A 96 -6.77 -34.26 -41.85
C THR A 96 -6.76 -32.88 -41.17
N SER A 97 -5.64 -32.23 -40.87
CA SER A 97 -4.44 -32.03 -41.72
C SER A 97 -3.13 -31.89 -40.91
N SER A 98 -2.17 -32.76 -41.23
CA SER A 98 -0.72 -32.54 -41.13
C SER A 98 -0.13 -32.98 -42.48
N MET A 99 0.61 -32.10 -43.14
CA MET A 99 1.52 -32.44 -44.23
C MET A 99 2.94 -32.36 -43.68
N SER A 100 3.61 -33.51 -43.67
CA SER A 100 5.05 -33.64 -43.50
C SER A 100 5.71 -33.55 -44.88
N ILE A 101 6.89 -32.91 -44.95
CA ILE A 101 7.92 -33.24 -45.93
C ILE A 101 9.24 -33.41 -45.17
N MET A 102 9.83 -34.60 -45.32
CA MET A 102 11.23 -34.90 -45.02
C MET A 102 12.14 -34.47 -46.18
N GLY A 103 13.36 -34.12 -45.82
CA GLY A 103 14.62 -34.32 -46.55
C GLY A 103 15.73 -33.78 -45.64
N SER A 104 16.96 -34.28 -45.54
CA SER A 104 17.69 -35.45 -46.03
C SER A 104 19.11 -35.31 -45.44
N TRP A 105 19.76 -36.42 -45.07
CA TRP A 105 21.20 -36.71 -45.23
C TRP A 105 22.31 -35.74 -44.74
N ASN A 106 23.10 -36.28 -43.77
CA ASN A 106 24.55 -36.54 -43.80
C ASN A 106 25.63 -35.42 -43.68
N ASN A 107 26.45 -35.54 -42.62
CA ASN A 107 27.93 -35.41 -42.47
C ASN A 107 28.24 -34.80 -41.07
N GLY A 108 29.04 -35.34 -40.15
CA GLY A 108 29.89 -36.54 -40.08
C GLY A 108 30.73 -36.47 -38.77
N GLY A 109 31.16 -37.65 -38.28
CA GLY A 109 32.28 -37.88 -37.33
C GLY A 109 32.06 -37.51 -35.85
N ASP A 110 32.35 -38.33 -34.83
CA ASP A 110 33.07 -39.59 -34.73
C ASP A 110 32.61 -40.39 -33.49
N LYS A 111 32.72 -41.73 -33.60
CA LYS A 111 32.46 -42.73 -32.56
C LYS A 111 33.65 -42.86 -31.60
N VAL A 112 33.38 -43.21 -30.35
CA VAL A 112 34.10 -44.29 -29.65
C VAL A 112 33.11 -45.14 -28.83
N GLU A 113 33.15 -46.46 -29.09
CA GLU A 113 32.39 -47.55 -28.47
C GLU A 113 33.10 -48.11 -27.21
N GLY A 114 32.37 -48.81 -26.32
CA GLY A 114 32.97 -49.92 -25.56
C GLY A 114 32.37 -50.30 -24.19
N ALA A 115 31.57 -51.39 -24.19
CA ALA A 115 31.41 -52.49 -23.20
C ALA A 115 31.13 -52.18 -21.70
N ALA A 116 30.02 -52.57 -21.06
CA ALA A 116 29.40 -53.90 -20.80
C ALA A 116 29.84 -54.59 -19.48
N ALA A 117 28.85 -55.23 -18.82
CA ALA A 117 28.85 -56.10 -17.61
C ALA A 117 28.80 -55.40 -16.23
N GLN A 118 28.10 -55.86 -15.18
CA GLN A 118 26.97 -56.76 -14.88
C GLN A 118 26.99 -56.96 -13.33
N ARG A 119 25.84 -56.84 -12.61
CA ARG A 119 25.44 -57.60 -11.37
C ARG A 119 26.35 -57.48 -10.11
N ALA A 120 25.94 -57.58 -8.84
CA ALA A 120 24.73 -58.01 -8.13
C ALA A 120 24.72 -57.43 -6.69
N CYS A 121 23.55 -57.46 -6.04
CA CYS A 121 23.31 -57.27 -4.61
C CYS A 121 23.67 -58.55 -3.80
N PRO A 122 23.94 -58.45 -2.49
CA PRO A 122 23.12 -59.22 -1.54
C PRO A 122 22.77 -58.51 -0.22
N ILE A 123 21.73 -59.09 0.40
CA ILE A 123 20.92 -58.71 1.57
C ILE A 123 21.52 -59.24 2.90
N SER A 124 20.96 -58.74 4.02
CA SER A 124 20.71 -59.42 5.33
C SER A 124 21.61 -58.94 6.48
N THR A 125 21.19 -58.77 7.74
CA THR A 125 20.10 -59.31 8.59
C THR A 125 19.93 -58.41 9.83
N SER A 126 18.73 -58.33 10.43
CA SER A 126 18.52 -57.89 11.84
C SER A 126 18.58 -59.08 12.81
N PRO A 127 18.70 -58.86 14.14
CA PRO A 127 17.51 -59.06 14.99
C PRO A 127 17.36 -58.13 16.21
N LYS A 128 16.16 -58.25 16.81
CA LYS A 128 15.44 -57.48 17.84
C LYS A 128 16.07 -57.41 19.25
N GLY A 129 15.70 -56.37 20.02
CA GLY A 129 15.69 -56.35 21.49
C GLY A 129 15.17 -55.03 22.08
N THR A 130 14.03 -55.07 22.77
CA THR A 130 13.31 -53.96 23.44
C THR A 130 13.84 -53.67 24.86
N LEU A 131 13.97 -52.40 25.25
CA LEU A 131 13.83 -51.83 26.62
C LEU A 131 13.98 -50.30 26.53
N ASP A 132 13.15 -49.55 27.27
CA ASP A 132 13.06 -48.08 27.36
C ASP A 132 12.79 -47.71 28.85
N PRO A 133 13.00 -46.48 29.41
CA PRO A 133 13.86 -45.29 29.14
C PRO A 133 14.83 -45.03 30.37
N PRO A 134 15.55 -43.89 30.62
CA PRO A 134 15.55 -42.53 30.02
C PRO A 134 16.94 -41.90 29.72
N ASP A 135 16.91 -40.68 29.15
CA ASP A 135 17.98 -39.68 29.07
C ASP A 135 19.31 -40.04 28.39
N LYS A 136 19.51 -39.48 27.18
CA LYS A 136 20.75 -38.80 26.77
C LYS A 136 20.64 -38.11 25.41
N THR A 137 20.02 -36.94 25.42
CA THR A 137 20.17 -35.91 24.38
C THR A 137 21.54 -35.24 24.53
N PHE A 138 22.66 -35.91 24.20
CA PHE A 138 23.97 -35.22 24.11
C PHE A 138 25.06 -35.92 23.28
N ALA A 139 24.73 -36.89 22.41
CA ALA A 139 25.73 -37.63 21.64
C ALA A 139 25.40 -37.86 20.15
N PHE A 140 24.57 -36.99 19.53
CA PHE A 140 24.26 -37.10 18.09
C PHE A 140 24.82 -35.94 17.23
N ASN A 141 25.25 -34.83 17.83
CA ASN A 141 25.79 -33.67 17.10
C ASN A 141 27.31 -33.68 16.86
N ARG A 142 28.00 -34.79 17.15
CA ARG A 142 29.47 -34.87 17.02
C ARG A 142 29.99 -35.76 15.90
N GLU A 143 29.15 -36.61 15.31
CA GLU A 143 29.55 -37.46 14.17
C GLU A 143 29.17 -36.90 12.80
N TRP A 144 28.18 -36.00 12.71
CA TRP A 144 27.85 -35.32 11.44
C TRP A 144 28.90 -34.27 11.04
N ALA A 145 29.51 -33.58 12.01
CA ALA A 145 30.54 -32.57 11.78
C ALA A 145 31.90 -33.13 11.29
N ASN A 146 32.11 -34.45 11.34
CA ASN A 146 33.33 -35.11 10.85
C ASN A 146 33.18 -35.70 9.44
N ALA A 147 31.96 -35.91 8.95
CA ALA A 147 31.71 -36.33 7.57
C ALA A 147 31.87 -35.17 6.57
N GLU A 148 31.51 -33.95 6.97
CA GLU A 148 31.58 -32.75 6.13
C GLU A 148 33.02 -32.25 5.90
N LYS A 149 33.90 -32.42 6.88
CA LYS A 149 35.34 -32.08 6.78
C LYS A 149 36.14 -33.02 5.86
N THR A 150 35.60 -34.19 5.54
CA THR A 150 36.27 -35.18 4.67
C THR A 150 35.94 -34.94 3.18
N LEU A 151 34.77 -34.36 2.87
CA LEU A 151 34.39 -34.00 1.49
C LEU A 151 35.12 -32.73 0.99
N VAL A 152 35.34 -31.74 1.87
CA VAL A 152 36.02 -30.47 1.53
C VAL A 152 37.53 -30.67 1.26
N LYS A 153 38.13 -31.76 1.75
CA LYS A 153 39.53 -32.12 1.47
C LYS A 153 39.76 -32.89 0.17
N MET A 154 38.72 -33.40 -0.51
CA MET A 154 38.86 -34.11 -1.80
C MET A 154 38.71 -33.21 -3.04
N VAL A 155 38.21 -31.98 -2.89
CA VAL A 155 38.07 -31.02 -4.02
C VAL A 155 39.25 -30.03 -4.10
N ALA A 156 40.06 -29.91 -3.05
CA ALA A 156 41.20 -28.99 -3.00
C ALA A 156 42.55 -29.61 -3.43
N THR A 157 42.57 -30.74 -4.14
CA THR A 157 43.83 -31.42 -4.52
C THR A 157 43.82 -31.96 -5.94
N ASN A 158 43.51 -31.09 -6.91
CA ASN A 158 43.97 -31.23 -8.29
C ASN A 158 43.82 -29.88 -8.99
N THR A 159 44.89 -29.07 -8.98
CA THR A 159 45.43 -28.27 -10.10
C THR A 159 46.49 -27.31 -9.54
N LEU A 160 47.73 -27.77 -9.43
CA LEU A 160 48.93 -26.93 -9.38
C LEU A 160 50.13 -27.75 -9.88
N ALA A 161 50.98 -27.07 -10.67
CA ALA A 161 52.16 -27.54 -11.44
C ALA A 161 51.80 -28.04 -12.86
N THR A 162 52.25 -27.43 -13.98
CA THR A 162 53.45 -26.62 -14.31
C THR A 162 53.09 -25.70 -15.50
N GLY A 163 53.54 -24.45 -15.64
CA GLY A 163 54.94 -24.07 -15.76
C GLY A 163 55.14 -22.56 -15.95
N VAL A 164 56.32 -22.12 -15.53
CA VAL A 164 56.85 -20.76 -15.38
C VAL A 164 57.53 -20.28 -16.67
N GLY A 165 57.48 -18.98 -16.97
CA GLY A 165 58.37 -18.32 -17.95
C GLY A 165 58.14 -16.82 -18.09
N ALA A 166 59.05 -16.01 -17.55
CA ALA A 166 59.03 -14.55 -17.40
C ALA A 166 59.51 -13.76 -18.64
N ALA A 167 59.14 -12.47 -18.73
CA ALA A 167 60.07 -11.33 -19.03
C ALA A 167 59.38 -9.95 -18.93
N ASN A 168 60.17 -8.97 -18.47
CA ASN A 168 59.83 -7.61 -18.05
C ASN A 168 59.99 -6.52 -19.15
N ALA A 169 59.32 -5.38 -18.90
CA ALA A 169 59.78 -3.97 -19.03
C ALA A 169 59.67 -3.16 -20.34
N ALA A 170 59.48 -1.84 -20.09
CA ALA A 170 59.40 -0.64 -20.95
C ALA A 170 58.01 -0.38 -21.59
N GLY A 171 57.34 0.77 -21.46
CA GLY A 171 57.69 2.09 -20.91
C GLY A 171 57.05 3.18 -21.78
N ALA A 172 56.37 4.14 -21.14
CA ALA A 172 55.95 5.47 -21.62
C ALA A 172 54.73 5.61 -22.57
N GLY A 173 53.88 6.58 -22.23
CA GLY A 173 52.97 7.26 -23.18
C GLY A 173 51.58 7.57 -22.65
N GLY A 174 51.46 8.50 -21.69
CA GLY A 174 50.16 9.09 -21.35
C GLY A 174 49.76 10.19 -22.36
N LEU A 175 48.46 10.38 -22.56
CA LEU A 175 47.88 11.69 -22.86
C LEU A 175 46.36 11.68 -22.62
N HIS A 176 45.94 12.59 -21.72
CA HIS A 176 44.57 13.04 -21.50
C HIS A 176 43.99 13.74 -22.75
N VAL A 177 42.65 13.85 -22.80
CA VAL A 177 41.82 15.05 -23.11
C VAL A 177 40.41 14.53 -23.45
N ASP A 178 39.42 14.67 -22.55
CA ASP A 178 38.53 15.82 -22.30
C ASP A 178 37.32 15.85 -23.27
N MET A 179 36.11 15.73 -22.71
CA MET A 179 34.82 15.72 -23.43
C MET A 179 33.92 16.80 -22.83
N ALA A 180 33.69 17.88 -23.58
CA ALA A 180 32.53 18.74 -23.45
C ALA A 180 32.30 19.62 -24.70
N GLN A 181 31.02 19.76 -25.08
CA GLN A 181 30.38 20.79 -25.94
C GLN A 181 30.57 20.63 -27.47
N THR A 182 29.55 20.70 -28.36
CA THR A 182 28.32 21.53 -28.45
C THR A 182 27.44 20.93 -29.59
N VAL A 183 26.13 20.66 -29.42
CA VAL A 183 24.92 21.42 -29.84
C VAL A 183 24.66 21.59 -31.37
N ASP A 184 23.49 21.10 -31.78
CA ASP A 184 22.55 21.47 -32.86
C ASP A 184 22.99 21.71 -34.33
N HIS A 185 22.38 20.93 -35.25
CA HIS A 185 21.51 21.37 -36.37
C HIS A 185 21.47 20.30 -37.48
N ALA A 186 20.28 19.77 -37.78
CA ALA A 186 19.79 19.55 -39.14
C ALA A 186 18.42 18.83 -39.14
N ARG A 187 17.35 19.62 -39.16
CA ARG A 187 16.07 19.25 -39.77
C ARG A 187 16.10 19.70 -41.23
N SER A 188 15.58 18.85 -42.13
CA SER A 188 14.83 19.16 -43.36
C SER A 188 15.37 18.59 -44.69
N ALA A 189 14.40 17.97 -45.40
CA ALA A 189 14.24 17.79 -46.84
C ALA A 189 15.03 16.70 -47.59
N SER A 190 14.30 15.68 -48.08
CA SER A 190 13.99 15.58 -49.52
C SER A 190 12.89 14.55 -49.82
N GLU A 191 11.87 14.94 -50.58
CA GLU A 191 10.88 14.09 -51.25
C GLU A 191 11.36 13.68 -52.67
N THR A 192 10.75 12.59 -53.20
CA THR A 192 10.71 12.09 -54.61
C THR A 192 11.97 11.34 -55.11
N ALA A 193 11.94 10.18 -55.79
CA ALA A 193 10.89 9.33 -56.40
C ALA A 193 11.36 7.86 -56.60
N GLU A 194 10.38 6.94 -56.55
CA GLU A 194 10.12 5.68 -57.30
C GLU A 194 11.17 4.54 -57.55
N ASP A 195 10.67 3.34 -57.23
CA ASP A 195 10.87 1.96 -57.75
C ASP A 195 12.25 1.24 -57.66
N ASP A 196 12.35 0.20 -56.81
CA ASP A 196 12.09 -1.20 -57.19
C ASP A 196 12.27 -2.20 -56.02
N GLU A 197 11.51 -3.30 -56.07
CA GLU A 197 11.32 -4.34 -55.06
C GLU A 197 12.57 -5.22 -54.72
N ALA A 198 12.72 -5.61 -53.44
CA ALA A 198 12.80 -7.01 -52.97
C ALA A 198 13.55 -7.18 -51.62
N ALA A 199 12.74 -7.37 -50.56
CA ALA A 199 12.93 -8.20 -49.36
C ALA A 199 14.33 -8.44 -48.73
N SER A 200 14.55 -7.84 -47.54
CA SER A 200 14.88 -8.58 -46.30
C SER A 200 14.79 -7.66 -45.07
N GLU A 201 13.67 -7.72 -44.34
CA GLU A 201 13.53 -7.05 -43.04
C GLU A 201 14.00 -7.95 -41.89
N CYS A 202 14.78 -7.34 -41.02
CA CYS A 202 15.18 -7.82 -39.71
C CYS A 202 14.58 -6.84 -38.68
N SER A 203 13.63 -7.28 -37.83
CA SER A 203 13.39 -6.83 -36.43
C SER A 203 11.96 -7.18 -35.95
N PRO A 204 11.74 -7.30 -34.62
CA PRO A 204 10.61 -7.99 -34.00
C PRO A 204 9.50 -7.03 -33.56
N LEU A 205 8.24 -7.47 -33.67
CA LEU A 205 7.09 -7.12 -32.80
C LEU A 205 5.85 -7.85 -33.35
N GLN A 206 5.27 -8.73 -32.53
CA GLN A 206 4.15 -9.58 -32.93
C GLN A 206 2.89 -8.73 -33.23
N ARG A 207 2.37 -8.90 -34.45
CA ARG A 207 1.11 -8.32 -34.92
C ARG A 207 -0.09 -9.06 -34.31
N LEU A 208 -1.01 -8.30 -33.72
CA LEU A 208 -2.39 -8.68 -33.42
C LEU A 208 -3.20 -8.78 -34.74
N HIS A 209 -4.04 -9.82 -34.87
CA HIS A 209 -4.94 -9.98 -36.02
C HIS A 209 -6.18 -9.07 -35.89
N PHE A 210 -6.49 -8.31 -36.94
CA PHE A 210 -7.72 -7.51 -37.10
C PHE A 210 -8.80 -8.32 -37.84
N LYS A 211 -10.08 -8.11 -37.50
CA LYS A 211 -11.21 -8.35 -38.42
C LYS A 211 -11.42 -7.09 -39.27
N ALA A 212 -11.90 -7.30 -40.50
CA ALA A 212 -11.96 -6.32 -41.59
C ALA A 212 -13.00 -5.19 -41.44
N ASP A 213 -13.38 -4.83 -40.22
CA ASP A 213 -14.42 -3.84 -39.92
C ASP A 213 -14.01 -2.79 -38.86
N GLY A 214 -12.71 -2.61 -38.61
CA GLY A 214 -12.17 -1.39 -37.98
C GLY A 214 -12.58 -1.13 -36.52
N LYS A 215 -13.25 -2.06 -35.85
CA LYS A 215 -13.54 -1.99 -34.41
C LYS A 215 -12.45 -2.74 -33.63
N ARG A 216 -11.82 -2.06 -32.67
CA ARG A 216 -11.04 -2.71 -31.61
C ARG A 216 -11.96 -3.71 -30.89
N ILE A 217 -11.61 -5.00 -30.92
CA ILE A 217 -12.17 -5.97 -29.98
C ILE A 217 -11.37 -5.77 -28.70
N ALA A 218 -11.98 -5.17 -27.69
CA ALA A 218 -11.43 -5.18 -26.35
C ALA A 218 -11.28 -6.65 -25.93
N THR A 219 -10.04 -7.13 -25.81
CA THR A 219 -9.79 -8.37 -25.09
C THR A 219 -10.17 -8.10 -23.64
N ALA A 220 -11.29 -8.65 -23.20
CA ALA A 220 -11.65 -8.70 -21.79
C ALA A 220 -10.46 -9.31 -21.04
N ALA A 221 -9.70 -8.48 -20.34
CA ALA A 221 -8.89 -8.98 -19.24
C ALA A 221 -9.87 -9.72 -18.31
N ALA A 222 -9.53 -10.93 -17.89
CA ALA A 222 -10.44 -11.72 -17.08
C ALA A 222 -10.65 -11.00 -15.74
N ASP A 223 -11.84 -10.43 -15.55
CA ASP A 223 -12.25 -9.83 -14.29
C ASP A 223 -12.32 -10.92 -13.21
N ARG A 224 -11.78 -10.63 -12.02
CA ARG A 224 -11.97 -11.48 -10.84
C ARG A 224 -12.37 -10.66 -9.63
N SER A 225 -13.14 -11.31 -8.79
CA SER A 225 -13.68 -10.81 -7.53
C SER A 225 -12.87 -11.38 -6.36
N TYR A 226 -12.41 -10.52 -5.45
CA TYR A 226 -11.88 -10.95 -4.16
C TYR A 226 -13.01 -10.90 -3.13
N CYS A 227 -13.47 -12.07 -2.66
CA CYS A 227 -14.69 -12.18 -1.85
C CYS A 227 -14.47 -12.28 -0.33
N ASP A 228 -13.27 -12.64 0.15
CA ASP A 228 -13.06 -13.05 1.56
C ASP A 228 -11.96 -12.27 2.31
N ALA A 229 -11.73 -11.01 1.92
CA ALA A 229 -10.76 -10.16 2.62
C ALA A 229 -11.33 -9.60 3.94
N LYS A 230 -10.55 -9.66 5.03
CA LYS A 230 -10.74 -8.81 6.22
C LYS A 230 -10.61 -7.34 5.84
N LEU A 231 -11.20 -6.46 6.63
CA LEU A 231 -11.17 -5.02 6.36
C LEU A 231 -10.45 -4.29 7.49
N LEU A 232 -9.41 -3.54 7.15
CA LEU A 232 -8.61 -2.75 8.09
C LEU A 232 -8.69 -1.30 7.67
N GLU A 233 -9.01 -0.39 8.56
CA GLU A 233 -9.29 0.97 8.10
C GLU A 233 -8.22 1.98 8.60
N GLY A 234 -8.23 3.30 8.27
CA GLY A 234 -7.50 4.44 8.95
C GLY A 234 -8.39 5.63 9.45
N ASP A 235 -8.24 6.20 10.66
CA ASP A 235 -9.27 7.08 11.34
C ASP A 235 -9.88 8.25 10.52
N PRO A 236 -9.14 9.01 9.69
CA PRO A 236 -9.72 10.16 9.03
C PRO A 236 -10.52 9.78 7.78
N LEU A 237 -10.22 8.67 7.10
CA LEU A 237 -11.06 8.10 6.02
C LEU A 237 -12.26 7.31 6.60
N ARG A 238 -12.09 6.80 7.82
CA ARG A 238 -13.07 5.97 8.54
C ARG A 238 -14.30 6.69 9.08
N LEU A 239 -14.14 7.92 9.53
CA LEU A 239 -15.26 8.75 9.96
C LEU A 239 -16.31 8.89 8.84
N GLU A 240 -15.86 8.82 7.59
CA GLU A 240 -16.72 8.92 6.41
C GLU A 240 -17.47 7.62 6.12
N LEU A 241 -16.77 6.48 6.17
CA LEU A 241 -17.34 5.14 6.00
C LEU A 241 -18.49 4.88 6.96
N GLN A 242 -18.22 5.05 8.26
CA GLN A 242 -19.22 4.81 9.29
C GLN A 242 -20.38 5.81 9.16
N ARG A 243 -20.11 7.03 8.67
CA ARG A 243 -21.13 8.06 8.43
C ARG A 243 -21.99 7.74 7.22
N GLU A 244 -21.40 7.21 6.15
CA GLU A 244 -22.11 6.73 4.97
C GLU A 244 -22.99 5.54 5.32
N SER A 245 -22.47 4.57 6.07
CA SER A 245 -23.25 3.45 6.60
C SER A 245 -24.34 3.89 7.58
N ALA A 246 -24.06 4.84 8.49
CA ALA A 246 -25.07 5.44 9.39
C ALA A 246 -26.17 6.16 8.63
N ARG A 247 -25.80 6.85 7.55
CA ARG A 247 -26.75 7.51 6.67
C ARG A 247 -27.55 6.50 5.87
N LEU A 248 -26.93 5.46 5.31
CA LEU A 248 -27.62 4.36 4.64
C LEU A 248 -28.68 3.75 5.58
N ARG A 249 -28.36 3.56 6.87
CA ARG A 249 -29.35 3.20 7.91
C ARG A 249 -30.46 4.24 8.05
N THR A 250 -30.14 5.52 8.13
CA THR A 250 -31.17 6.58 8.27
C THR A 250 -32.06 6.69 7.03
N GLU A 251 -31.50 6.53 5.84
CA GLU A 251 -32.23 6.63 4.58
C GLU A 251 -33.11 5.41 4.32
N ALA A 252 -32.71 4.22 4.77
CA ALA A 252 -33.59 3.05 4.81
C ALA A 252 -34.89 3.34 5.62
N LEU A 253 -34.82 4.20 6.63
CA LEU A 253 -35.95 4.59 7.48
C LEU A 253 -36.75 5.83 7.01
N GLY A 254 -36.19 6.77 6.23
CA GLY A 254 -36.84 8.09 6.19
C GLY A 254 -36.35 9.22 5.27
N CYS A 255 -35.78 8.97 4.09
CA CYS A 255 -35.49 10.06 3.13
C CYS A 255 -36.24 9.97 1.81
N LYS A 256 -36.73 11.12 1.31
CA LYS A 256 -37.48 11.28 0.04
C LYS A 256 -36.77 10.76 -1.22
N GLY A 257 -35.45 10.49 -1.17
CA GLY A 257 -34.68 9.95 -2.30
C GLY A 257 -34.95 8.46 -2.57
N PHE A 258 -35.24 7.69 -1.52
CA PHE A 258 -35.53 6.25 -1.58
C PHE A 258 -36.78 5.87 -0.77
N SER A 259 -37.70 6.84 -0.58
CA SER A 259 -38.96 6.65 0.15
C SER A 259 -39.89 5.57 -0.43
N HIS A 260 -39.53 4.99 -1.58
CA HIS A 260 -40.20 3.87 -2.22
C HIS A 260 -39.65 2.49 -1.80
N LEU A 261 -38.48 2.40 -1.13
CA LEU A 261 -37.84 1.11 -0.84
C LEU A 261 -38.08 0.52 0.56
N GLY A 262 -38.52 1.32 1.55
CA GLY A 262 -39.11 0.82 2.82
C GLY A 262 -38.37 -0.30 3.57
N GLY A 263 -37.04 -0.27 3.66
CA GLY A 263 -36.21 -1.36 4.21
C GLY A 263 -35.88 -1.24 5.71
N ASP A 264 -35.52 -2.36 6.33
CA ASP A 264 -35.01 -2.39 7.71
C ASP A 264 -33.56 -1.86 7.77
N PRO A 265 -33.30 -0.75 8.51
CA PRO A 265 -31.97 -0.15 8.62
C PRO A 265 -30.93 -1.08 9.24
N SER A 266 -31.33 -2.02 10.10
CA SER A 266 -30.39 -2.92 10.76
C SER A 266 -29.67 -3.86 9.78
N ARG A 267 -30.23 -4.05 8.57
CA ARG A 267 -29.61 -4.80 7.48
C ARG A 267 -28.35 -4.15 6.93
N VAL A 268 -28.19 -2.82 7.08
CA VAL A 268 -26.95 -2.14 6.73
C VAL A 268 -25.95 -2.39 7.86
N ASN A 269 -25.20 -3.49 7.76
CA ASN A 269 -24.22 -3.89 8.73
C ASN A 269 -23.00 -4.53 8.04
N PRO A 270 -21.78 -4.38 8.56
CA PRO A 270 -20.63 -5.14 8.07
C PRO A 270 -20.90 -6.64 8.08
N LEU A 271 -20.81 -7.28 6.91
CA LEU A 271 -20.91 -8.73 6.72
C LEU A 271 -19.56 -9.41 6.95
N ARG A 272 -18.47 -8.64 6.89
CA ARG A 272 -17.10 -9.09 7.16
C ARG A 272 -16.55 -8.41 8.41
N ARG A 273 -15.53 -9.01 9.03
CA ARG A 273 -14.82 -8.41 10.16
C ARG A 273 -14.15 -7.11 9.73
N VAL A 274 -14.43 -6.05 10.48
CA VAL A 274 -13.84 -4.73 10.33
C VAL A 274 -13.09 -4.38 11.61
N ASP A 275 -11.81 -4.02 11.48
CA ASP A 275 -11.01 -3.49 12.57
C ASP A 275 -10.65 -2.01 12.33
N LEU A 276 -11.11 -1.15 13.23
CA LEU A 276 -10.84 0.30 13.25
C LEU A 276 -9.78 0.62 14.32
N VAL A 277 -8.69 1.32 14.00
CA VAL A 277 -7.63 1.73 14.96
C VAL A 277 -7.41 3.25 15.01
N VAL A 278 -7.89 3.96 16.03
CA VAL A 278 -7.82 5.43 16.07
C VAL A 278 -6.38 5.96 16.28
N ASP A 279 -5.76 6.47 15.22
CA ASP A 279 -4.32 6.79 15.18
C ASP A 279 -3.93 8.09 14.44
N HIS A 280 -4.87 8.75 13.76
CA HIS A 280 -4.60 9.94 12.94
C HIS A 280 -5.05 11.27 13.58
N SER A 281 -5.57 11.22 14.81
CA SER A 281 -6.13 12.38 15.52
C SER A 281 -5.10 13.11 16.39
N VAL A 282 -4.10 12.40 16.93
CA VAL A 282 -3.06 12.99 17.78
C VAL A 282 -2.09 13.85 16.96
N ALA A 283 -1.76 15.01 17.50
CA ALA A 283 -0.75 15.91 16.95
C ALA A 283 0.36 16.15 17.97
N VAL A 284 1.54 16.53 17.48
CA VAL A 284 2.70 16.86 18.32
C VAL A 284 2.62 18.32 18.76
N ASP A 285 1.56 18.68 19.49
CA ASP A 285 1.37 20.04 20.04
C ASP A 285 2.46 20.36 21.07
N VAL A 286 2.83 19.37 21.89
CA VAL A 286 3.89 19.43 22.89
C VAL A 286 4.96 18.37 22.60
N ALA A 287 6.23 18.76 22.67
CA ALA A 287 7.39 17.92 22.41
C ALA A 287 8.55 18.26 23.37
N GLY A 288 9.58 17.40 23.44
CA GLY A 288 10.81 17.68 24.17
C GLY A 288 10.68 17.75 25.70
N ARG A 289 9.61 17.19 26.29
CA ARG A 289 9.39 17.20 27.74
C ARG A 289 8.63 15.98 28.27
N PRO A 290 8.78 15.62 29.57
CA PRO A 290 8.24 14.38 30.14
C PRO A 290 6.71 14.22 30.09
N ASP A 291 5.94 15.31 30.14
CA ASP A 291 4.47 15.27 30.12
C ASP A 291 3.87 15.48 28.72
N ALA A 292 4.68 15.43 27.66
CA ALA A 292 4.25 15.61 26.28
C ALA A 292 3.14 14.62 25.87
N LEU A 293 3.31 13.31 26.13
CA LEU A 293 2.30 12.28 25.86
C LEU A 293 0.95 12.64 26.47
N ARG A 294 0.92 12.90 27.79
CA ARG A 294 -0.31 13.23 28.52
C ARG A 294 -0.99 14.46 27.92
N ARG A 295 -0.22 15.53 27.68
CA ARG A 295 -0.79 16.79 27.19
C ARG A 295 -1.32 16.67 25.77
N ASN A 296 -0.63 15.96 24.88
CA ASN A 296 -1.09 15.73 23.52
C ASN A 296 -2.36 14.88 23.49
N MET A 297 -2.47 13.85 24.35
CA MET A 297 -3.70 13.04 24.47
C MET A 297 -4.88 13.84 25.03
N GLU A 298 -4.66 14.74 25.98
CA GLU A 298 -5.69 15.66 26.49
C GLU A 298 -6.20 16.58 25.37
N ILE A 299 -5.29 17.21 24.63
CA ILE A 299 -5.62 18.08 23.49
C ILE A 299 -6.34 17.30 22.39
N GLU A 300 -5.90 16.08 22.10
CA GLU A 300 -6.55 15.19 21.13
C GLU A 300 -8.01 14.91 21.52
N MET A 301 -8.27 14.58 22.78
CA MET A 301 -9.62 14.32 23.27
C MET A 301 -10.50 15.57 23.20
N GLU A 302 -9.98 16.74 23.60
CA GLU A 302 -10.69 18.02 23.52
C GLU A 302 -11.08 18.38 22.08
N ARG A 303 -10.16 18.22 21.12
CA ARG A 303 -10.37 18.60 19.72
C ARG A 303 -11.24 17.63 18.92
N ASN A 304 -11.37 16.38 19.36
CA ASN A 304 -12.00 15.30 18.60
C ASN A 304 -13.20 14.68 19.30
N SER A 305 -13.73 15.29 20.36
CA SER A 305 -14.84 14.78 21.16
C SER A 305 -16.04 14.36 20.32
N ASP A 306 -16.52 15.21 19.40
CA ASP A 306 -17.63 14.91 18.48
C ASP A 306 -17.35 13.67 17.61
N ARG A 307 -16.13 13.56 17.09
CA ARG A 307 -15.70 12.44 16.24
C ARG A 307 -15.63 11.15 17.05
N PHE A 308 -15.08 11.22 18.27
CA PHE A 308 -14.95 10.07 19.15
C PHE A 308 -16.29 9.59 19.68
N GLN A 309 -17.23 10.49 19.97
CA GLN A 309 -18.63 10.13 20.29
C GLN A 309 -19.30 9.40 19.13
N PHE A 310 -19.11 9.88 17.88
CA PHE A 310 -19.61 9.19 16.70
C PHE A 310 -19.01 7.79 16.54
N LEU A 311 -17.70 7.64 16.69
CA LEU A 311 -17.03 6.33 16.63
C LEU A 311 -17.46 5.40 17.77
N LYS A 312 -17.71 5.94 18.97
CA LYS A 312 -18.25 5.19 20.11
C LYS A 312 -19.66 4.66 19.82
N TRP A 313 -20.51 5.49 19.21
CA TRP A 313 -21.82 5.04 18.73
C TRP A 313 -21.69 3.95 17.68
N ALA A 314 -20.80 4.11 16.68
CA ALA A 314 -20.57 3.11 15.65
C ALA A 314 -20.13 1.75 16.24
N GLN A 315 -19.18 1.78 17.19
CA GLN A 315 -18.72 0.62 17.95
C GLN A 315 -19.88 -0.14 18.64
N GLN A 316 -20.87 0.58 19.13
CA GLN A 316 -22.03 -0.01 19.83
C GLN A 316 -23.14 -0.45 18.88
N SER A 317 -23.15 0.05 17.65
CA SER A 317 -24.30 -0.05 16.73
C SER A 317 -24.08 -1.03 15.58
N PHE A 318 -22.83 -1.30 15.20
CA PHE A 318 -22.49 -2.25 14.14
C PHE A 318 -21.96 -3.57 14.71
N GLN A 319 -22.47 -4.70 14.19
CA GLN A 319 -21.90 -6.02 14.45
C GLN A 319 -20.68 -6.24 13.54
N ASN A 320 -19.80 -7.18 13.90
CA ASN A 320 -18.53 -7.46 13.20
C ASN A 320 -17.58 -6.27 13.10
N PHE A 321 -17.80 -5.24 13.93
CA PHE A 321 -17.03 -4.02 13.95
C PHE A 321 -16.27 -3.90 15.27
N ASN A 322 -14.95 -4.01 15.18
CA ASN A 322 -14.06 -3.86 16.32
C ASN A 322 -13.37 -2.50 16.26
N LEU A 323 -13.23 -1.85 17.41
CA LEU A 323 -12.61 -0.53 17.53
C LEU A 323 -11.49 -0.57 18.57
N VAL A 324 -10.29 -0.23 18.14
CA VAL A 324 -9.11 0.05 18.95
C VAL A 324 -9.06 1.56 19.21
N PRO A 325 -9.17 1.99 20.48
CA PRO A 325 -9.36 3.40 20.85
C PRO A 325 -8.08 4.25 20.70
N PRO A 326 -8.19 5.59 20.78
CA PRO A 326 -7.05 6.50 20.71
C PRO A 326 -5.95 6.16 21.73
N GLY A 327 -4.69 6.37 21.33
CA GLY A 327 -3.52 6.15 22.19
C GLY A 327 -3.15 4.68 22.40
N SER A 328 -3.65 3.77 21.56
CA SER A 328 -3.29 2.34 21.58
C SER A 328 -2.12 2.02 20.65
N GLY A 329 -2.02 2.70 19.51
CA GLY A 329 -1.01 2.43 18.49
C GLY A 329 -1.45 2.86 17.09
N ILE A 330 -0.56 2.70 16.12
CA ILE A 330 -0.79 2.95 14.70
C ILE A 330 -1.35 1.69 14.04
N VAL A 331 -2.34 1.85 13.16
CA VAL A 331 -3.11 0.75 12.55
C VAL A 331 -2.24 -0.41 12.06
N HIS A 332 -1.20 -0.14 11.27
CA HIS A 332 -0.42 -1.20 10.63
C HIS A 332 0.45 -1.97 11.62
N GLN A 333 0.95 -1.31 12.67
CA GLN A 333 1.70 -1.98 13.72
C GLN A 333 0.78 -2.81 14.61
N VAL A 334 -0.34 -2.26 15.06
CA VAL A 334 -1.37 -3.00 15.81
C VAL A 334 -1.89 -4.18 15.00
N HIS A 335 -2.03 -4.02 13.68
CA HIS A 335 -2.44 -5.10 12.79
C HIS A 335 -1.43 -6.26 12.80
N CYS A 336 -0.15 -5.99 12.54
CA CYS A 336 0.91 -7.00 12.53
C CYS A 336 1.09 -7.66 13.91
N GLU A 337 1.03 -6.88 14.98
CA GLU A 337 1.29 -7.32 16.35
C GLU A 337 0.10 -8.02 17.03
N ARG A 338 -1.15 -7.78 16.57
CA ARG A 338 -2.33 -8.34 17.26
C ARG A 338 -3.47 -8.83 16.37
N LEU A 339 -3.84 -8.11 15.31
CA LEU A 339 -5.10 -8.34 14.59
C LEU A 339 -4.98 -9.36 13.44
N ALA A 340 -3.80 -9.47 12.84
CA ALA A 340 -3.48 -10.39 11.76
C ALA A 340 -3.46 -11.84 12.24
N GLU A 341 -4.03 -12.75 11.45
CA GLU A 341 -4.08 -14.18 11.77
C GLU A 341 -3.26 -15.05 10.82
N VAL A 342 -2.87 -14.56 9.64
CA VAL A 342 -2.09 -15.27 8.61
C VAL A 342 -2.82 -16.48 7.98
N ALA A 343 -3.47 -17.32 8.80
CA ALA A 343 -4.42 -18.36 8.41
C ALA A 343 -5.71 -18.23 9.25
N LEU A 344 -6.80 -17.95 8.53
CA LEU A 344 -8.15 -17.77 9.06
C LEU A 344 -8.87 -19.10 9.21
N VAL A 345 -9.85 -19.14 10.13
CA VAL A 345 -10.77 -20.27 10.29
C VAL A 345 -12.19 -19.76 10.18
N GLN A 346 -12.96 -20.29 9.23
CA GLN A 346 -14.39 -20.01 9.09
C GLN A 346 -15.12 -21.32 8.81
N ASP A 347 -16.17 -21.61 9.58
CA ASP A 347 -17.02 -22.81 9.41
C ASP A 347 -16.22 -24.12 9.28
N GLY A 348 -15.14 -24.26 10.07
CA GLY A 348 -14.26 -25.43 10.07
C GLY A 348 -13.25 -25.48 8.90
N THR A 349 -13.26 -24.49 8.01
CA THR A 349 -12.32 -24.38 6.88
C THR A 349 -11.20 -23.41 7.23
N VAL A 350 -9.95 -23.81 6.94
CA VAL A 350 -8.77 -22.95 7.04
C VAL A 350 -8.41 -22.38 5.67
N PHE A 351 -8.16 -21.08 5.59
CA PHE A 351 -7.81 -20.39 4.35
C PHE A 351 -6.85 -19.22 4.66
N PRO A 352 -6.15 -18.65 3.66
CA PRO A 352 -5.14 -17.64 3.91
C PRO A 352 -5.82 -16.34 4.36
N ASP A 353 -5.19 -15.63 5.29
CA ASP A 353 -5.61 -14.28 5.64
C ASP A 353 -5.36 -13.33 4.45
N ALA A 354 -6.29 -12.42 4.21
CA ALA A 354 -6.21 -11.39 3.19
C ALA A 354 -6.96 -10.15 3.67
N CYS A 355 -6.53 -8.96 3.25
CA CYS A 355 -7.20 -7.75 3.67
C CYS A 355 -7.15 -6.60 2.65
N VAL A 356 -8.20 -5.79 2.61
CA VAL A 356 -8.11 -4.46 2.00
C VAL A 356 -8.28 -3.41 3.08
N GLY A 357 -7.71 -2.23 2.87
CA GLY A 357 -7.84 -1.18 3.86
C GLY A 357 -7.88 0.24 3.37
N THR A 358 -8.51 1.12 4.15
CA THR A 358 -8.63 2.56 3.81
C THR A 358 -7.36 3.36 4.05
N ASP A 359 -6.22 2.70 4.05
CA ASP A 359 -4.90 3.31 4.16
C ASP A 359 -3.96 2.68 3.12
N SER A 360 -3.17 3.52 2.43
CA SER A 360 -2.26 3.06 1.39
C SER A 360 -1.23 2.05 1.89
N HIS A 361 -0.77 2.20 3.14
CA HIS A 361 0.28 1.39 3.76
C HIS A 361 -0.24 0.09 4.37
N THR A 362 -1.51 -0.29 4.09
CA THR A 362 -2.05 -1.63 4.40
C THR A 362 -1.17 -2.74 3.83
N THR A 363 -0.44 -2.44 2.76
CA THR A 363 0.59 -3.31 2.15
C THR A 363 1.68 -3.73 3.13
N MET A 364 1.87 -3.04 4.27
CA MET A 364 2.82 -3.46 5.29
C MET A 364 2.63 -4.92 5.70
N ILE A 365 1.40 -5.42 5.79
CA ILE A 365 1.13 -6.79 6.20
C ILE A 365 1.64 -7.85 5.21
N ASN A 366 1.95 -7.46 3.97
CA ASN A 366 2.50 -8.38 2.96
C ASN A 366 3.87 -8.94 3.36
N GLY A 367 4.60 -8.26 4.27
CA GLY A 367 5.84 -8.78 4.86
C GLY A 367 5.64 -10.03 5.73
N MET A 368 4.41 -10.31 6.17
CA MET A 368 4.00 -11.53 6.88
C MET A 368 3.38 -12.58 5.95
N GLY A 369 3.31 -12.33 4.64
CA GLY A 369 2.69 -13.22 3.65
C GLY A 369 1.17 -13.13 3.55
N ILE A 370 0.58 -12.07 4.11
CA ILE A 370 -0.84 -11.77 3.96
C ILE A 370 -1.04 -10.89 2.73
N PHE A 371 -1.88 -11.31 1.79
CA PHE A 371 -2.20 -10.49 0.62
C PHE A 371 -3.12 -9.34 1.02
N GLY A 372 -2.65 -8.11 0.86
CA GLY A 372 -3.45 -6.94 1.21
C GLY A 372 -2.89 -5.62 0.74
N PHE A 373 -3.78 -4.67 0.50
CA PHE A 373 -3.45 -3.41 -0.15
C PHE A 373 -4.45 -2.30 0.19
N GLY A 374 -4.04 -1.06 -0.06
CA GLY A 374 -4.88 0.12 0.18
C GLY A 374 -5.96 0.31 -0.88
N CYS A 375 -7.17 0.66 -0.45
CA CYS A 375 -8.33 1.00 -1.25
C CYS A 375 -8.94 2.33 -0.77
N GLY A 376 -9.82 2.92 -1.58
CA GLY A 376 -10.62 4.06 -1.12
C GLY A 376 -11.71 3.64 -0.13
N GLY A 377 -12.22 4.60 0.65
CA GLY A 377 -13.31 4.36 1.60
C GLY A 377 -14.51 3.69 0.92
N LEU A 378 -15.03 4.28 -0.15
CA LEU A 378 -16.15 3.74 -0.93
C LEU A 378 -16.02 2.24 -1.32
N GLU A 379 -14.83 1.82 -1.75
CA GLU A 379 -14.57 0.43 -2.14
C GLU A 379 -14.53 -0.50 -0.93
N VAL A 380 -13.93 -0.05 0.17
CA VAL A 380 -13.96 -0.78 1.44
C VAL A 380 -15.39 -0.87 1.97
N GLU A 381 -16.20 0.19 1.88
CA GLU A 381 -17.61 0.16 2.31
C GLU A 381 -18.42 -0.88 1.56
N ALA A 382 -18.25 -0.91 0.24
CA ALA A 382 -18.91 -1.91 -0.59
C ALA A 382 -18.49 -3.33 -0.17
N ALA A 383 -17.19 -3.53 0.11
CA ALA A 383 -16.68 -4.80 0.64
C ALA A 383 -17.22 -5.15 2.03
N MET A 384 -17.37 -4.17 2.92
CA MET A 384 -18.02 -4.34 4.23
C MET A 384 -19.44 -4.85 4.05
N LEU A 385 -20.15 -4.37 3.03
CA LEU A 385 -21.53 -4.74 2.71
C LEU A 385 -21.64 -5.95 1.77
N GLY A 386 -20.55 -6.71 1.58
CA GLY A 386 -20.54 -7.99 0.87
C GLY A 386 -20.29 -7.91 -0.64
N GLN A 387 -20.01 -6.74 -1.19
CA GLN A 387 -19.55 -6.65 -2.57
C GLN A 387 -18.10 -7.12 -2.69
N PRO A 388 -17.78 -8.00 -3.63
CA PRO A 388 -16.39 -8.33 -3.87
C PRO A 388 -15.62 -7.11 -4.39
N THR A 389 -14.36 -6.99 -3.99
CA THR A 389 -13.44 -6.03 -4.59
C THR A 389 -13.11 -6.50 -6.01
N ALA A 390 -13.39 -5.67 -7.01
CA ALA A 390 -13.13 -5.98 -8.42
C ALA A 390 -11.80 -5.35 -8.86
N SER A 391 -10.91 -6.16 -9.43
CA SER A 391 -9.70 -5.65 -10.07
C SER A 391 -9.35 -6.43 -11.32
N LEU A 392 -8.61 -5.79 -12.21
CA LEU A 392 -7.90 -6.50 -13.27
C LEU A 392 -6.89 -7.45 -12.64
N ILE A 393 -6.64 -8.59 -13.28
CA ILE A 393 -5.54 -9.50 -12.88
C ILE A 393 -4.23 -8.74 -13.11
N PRO A 394 -3.43 -8.49 -12.05
CA PRO A 394 -2.20 -7.73 -12.18
C PRO A 394 -1.09 -8.56 -12.81
N GLU A 395 -0.18 -7.90 -13.52
CA GLU A 395 1.13 -8.48 -13.79
C GLU A 395 1.89 -8.69 -12.48
N VAL A 396 2.73 -9.73 -12.43
CA VAL A 396 3.53 -10.06 -11.24
C VAL A 396 5.01 -9.95 -11.58
N VAL A 397 5.70 -9.07 -10.86
CA VAL A 397 7.14 -8.85 -10.97
C VAL A 397 7.84 -9.63 -9.86
N GLY A 398 8.76 -10.51 -10.22
CA GLY A 398 9.63 -11.19 -9.24
C GLY A 398 10.78 -10.26 -8.83
N LEU A 399 10.96 -10.01 -7.54
CA LEU A 399 12.14 -9.35 -6.97
C LEU A 399 13.02 -10.41 -6.30
N GLU A 400 14.10 -10.78 -6.96
CA GLU A 400 15.08 -11.71 -6.39
C GLU A 400 16.07 -10.96 -5.49
N LEU A 401 16.09 -11.31 -4.21
CA LEU A 401 17.07 -10.83 -3.25
C LEU A 401 18.17 -11.88 -3.06
N THR A 402 19.42 -11.46 -3.16
CA THR A 402 20.60 -12.31 -2.91
C THR A 402 21.52 -11.68 -1.87
N GLY A 403 22.45 -12.47 -1.31
CA GLY A 403 23.43 -11.95 -0.36
C GLY A 403 22.83 -11.62 1.01
N GLN A 404 23.52 -10.77 1.77
CA GLN A 404 23.10 -10.31 3.11
C GLN A 404 23.44 -8.82 3.26
N LEU A 405 22.65 -8.11 4.07
CA LEU A 405 22.93 -6.71 4.39
C LEU A 405 24.27 -6.59 5.12
N ALA A 406 25.06 -5.57 4.75
CA ALA A 406 26.32 -5.30 5.42
C ALA A 406 26.11 -4.82 6.87
N PRO A 407 27.09 -5.05 7.78
CA PRO A 407 27.06 -4.50 9.13
C PRO A 407 26.76 -2.99 9.16
N GLY A 408 25.82 -2.58 9.99
CA GLY A 408 25.41 -1.17 10.13
C GLY A 408 24.37 -0.70 9.11
N VAL A 409 24.05 -1.48 8.09
CA VAL A 409 22.94 -1.21 7.17
C VAL A 409 21.62 -1.63 7.81
N THR A 410 20.60 -0.80 7.67
CA THR A 410 19.29 -0.98 8.30
C THR A 410 18.21 -1.42 7.30
N ALA A 411 17.08 -1.90 7.82
CA ALA A 411 15.89 -2.17 7.00
C ALA A 411 15.40 -0.90 6.26
N THR A 412 15.63 0.29 6.84
CA THR A 412 15.28 1.56 6.21
C THR A 412 16.14 1.80 4.96
N ASP A 413 17.42 1.49 5.02
CA ASP A 413 18.32 1.61 3.87
C ASP A 413 17.93 0.66 2.73
N LEU A 414 17.53 -0.57 3.11
CA LEU A 414 17.01 -1.56 2.16
C LEU A 414 15.75 -1.04 1.47
N VAL A 415 14.74 -0.57 2.21
CA VAL A 415 13.48 -0.13 1.58
C VAL A 415 13.67 1.09 0.70
N LEU A 416 14.54 2.04 1.06
CA LEU A 416 14.83 3.20 0.21
C LEU A 416 15.52 2.78 -1.09
N THR A 417 16.39 1.76 -1.03
CA THR A 417 17.03 1.16 -2.21
C THR A 417 16.02 0.44 -3.10
N VAL A 418 15.12 -0.36 -2.50
CA VAL A 418 14.03 -1.04 -3.21
C VAL A 418 13.06 -0.03 -3.84
N THR A 419 12.79 1.08 -3.15
CA THR A 419 11.90 2.15 -3.65
C THR A 419 12.46 2.81 -4.90
N GLU A 420 13.74 3.18 -4.88
CA GLU A 420 14.45 3.69 -6.06
C GLU A 420 14.40 2.69 -7.22
N LEU A 421 14.77 1.43 -6.95
CA LEU A 421 14.83 0.36 -7.94
C LEU A 421 13.47 0.10 -8.61
N LEU A 422 12.42 -0.12 -7.83
CA LEU A 422 11.09 -0.45 -8.36
C LEU A 422 10.44 0.71 -9.11
N ARG A 423 10.73 1.95 -8.72
CA ARG A 423 10.31 3.13 -9.50
C ARG A 423 10.96 3.16 -10.88
N GLN A 424 12.24 2.81 -10.98
CA GLN A 424 12.92 2.69 -12.28
C GLN A 424 12.32 1.58 -13.13
N GLN A 425 11.84 0.48 -12.52
CA GLN A 425 11.16 -0.63 -13.19
C GLN A 425 9.69 -0.37 -13.55
N ARG A 426 9.12 0.78 -13.16
CA ARG A 426 7.75 1.20 -13.49
C ARG A 426 6.67 0.16 -13.13
N VAL A 427 6.68 -0.30 -11.88
CA VAL A 427 5.76 -1.35 -11.39
C VAL A 427 4.35 -0.86 -11.04
N VAL A 428 3.91 0.26 -11.61
CA VAL A 428 2.58 0.83 -11.32
C VAL A 428 1.46 -0.12 -11.73
N GLY A 429 0.58 -0.45 -10.78
CA GLY A 429 -0.52 -1.39 -10.99
C GLY A 429 -0.12 -2.87 -10.99
N LYS A 430 1.16 -3.19 -10.75
CA LYS A 430 1.68 -4.56 -10.69
C LYS A 430 1.82 -5.03 -9.25
N VAL A 431 1.81 -6.34 -9.07
CA VAL A 431 2.20 -6.99 -7.80
C VAL A 431 3.69 -7.31 -7.87
N VAL A 432 4.39 -7.13 -6.76
CA VAL A 432 5.78 -7.58 -6.62
C VAL A 432 5.81 -8.76 -5.66
N GLU A 433 6.42 -9.87 -6.04
CA GLU A 433 6.69 -11.01 -5.16
C GLU A 433 8.20 -11.10 -4.90
N VAL A 434 8.59 -11.23 -3.64
CA VAL A 434 9.99 -11.23 -3.23
C VAL A 434 10.47 -12.64 -2.94
N PHE A 435 11.54 -13.06 -3.61
CA PHE A 435 12.10 -14.42 -3.48
C PHE A 435 13.64 -14.41 -3.43
N GLY A 436 14.24 -15.59 -3.33
CA GLY A 436 15.69 -15.78 -3.30
C GLY A 436 16.30 -15.81 -1.89
N SER A 437 17.56 -16.25 -1.82
CA SER A 437 18.28 -16.48 -0.55
C SER A 437 18.37 -15.26 0.37
N GLY A 438 18.41 -14.05 -0.20
CA GLY A 438 18.40 -12.81 0.56
C GLY A 438 17.07 -12.59 1.30
N ALA A 439 15.94 -12.96 0.70
CA ALA A 439 14.62 -12.79 1.30
C ALA A 439 14.44 -13.67 2.56
N GLU A 440 14.97 -14.89 2.54
CA GLU A 440 14.96 -15.82 3.69
C GLU A 440 15.81 -15.31 4.87
N SER A 441 16.84 -14.51 4.58
CA SER A 441 17.74 -13.95 5.59
C SER A 441 17.09 -12.83 6.41
N LEU A 442 16.11 -12.12 5.84
CA LEU A 442 15.47 -10.95 6.45
C LEU A 442 14.51 -11.35 7.58
N ALA A 443 14.55 -10.62 8.69
CA ALA A 443 13.53 -10.74 9.73
C ALA A 443 12.19 -10.22 9.21
N VAL A 444 11.07 -10.71 9.77
CA VAL A 444 9.72 -10.25 9.38
C VAL A 444 9.59 -8.74 9.51
N THR A 445 10.15 -8.14 10.54
CA THR A 445 10.11 -6.69 10.74
C THR A 445 10.83 -5.92 9.63
N ASP A 446 11.86 -6.50 9.01
CA ASP A 446 12.53 -5.89 7.85
C ASP A 446 11.66 -6.02 6.59
N ARG A 447 11.02 -7.18 6.42
CA ARG A 447 10.04 -7.42 5.34
C ARG A 447 8.85 -6.48 5.44
N LEU A 448 8.32 -6.25 6.65
CA LEU A 448 7.25 -5.31 6.93
C LEU A 448 7.66 -3.88 6.53
N THR A 449 8.90 -3.46 6.84
CA THR A 449 9.43 -2.16 6.42
C THR A 449 9.47 -2.05 4.89
N VAL A 450 9.94 -3.09 4.17
CA VAL A 450 9.97 -3.10 2.69
C VAL A 450 8.55 -3.07 2.11
N ALA A 451 7.66 -3.92 2.60
CA ALA A 451 6.28 -4.05 2.12
C ALA A 451 5.43 -2.80 2.39
N ASN A 452 5.71 -2.09 3.49
CA ASN A 452 5.04 -0.84 3.82
C ASN A 452 5.14 0.16 2.67
N MET A 453 6.33 0.38 2.12
CA MET A 453 6.57 1.40 1.09
C MET A 453 6.18 0.96 -0.34
N ALA A 454 5.43 -0.13 -0.52
CA ALA A 454 4.90 -0.52 -1.83
C ALA A 454 4.20 0.63 -2.59
N PRO A 455 3.35 1.48 -1.95
CA PRO A 455 2.74 2.62 -2.61
C PRO A 455 3.77 3.65 -3.11
N GLU A 456 4.84 3.86 -2.34
CA GLU A 456 5.93 4.75 -2.72
C GLU A 456 6.81 4.16 -3.84
N CYS A 457 6.90 2.82 -3.95
CA CYS A 457 7.52 2.12 -5.07
C CYS A 457 6.66 2.16 -6.36
N GLY A 458 5.35 2.39 -6.21
CA GLY A 458 4.34 2.32 -7.27
C GLY A 458 3.64 0.96 -7.37
N ALA A 459 4.10 -0.06 -6.63
CA ALA A 459 3.49 -1.38 -6.64
C ALA A 459 2.11 -1.37 -5.96
N THR A 460 1.21 -2.27 -6.40
CA THR A 460 -0.04 -2.54 -5.69
C THR A 460 0.24 -3.15 -4.31
N CYS A 461 1.21 -4.05 -4.23
CA CYS A 461 1.75 -4.65 -3.01
C CYS A 461 3.13 -5.27 -3.27
N ILE A 462 3.90 -5.51 -2.20
CA ILE A 462 5.17 -6.25 -2.23
C ILE A 462 5.04 -7.44 -1.28
N LEU A 463 4.86 -8.65 -1.81
CA LEU A 463 4.53 -9.86 -1.07
C LEU A 463 5.75 -10.72 -0.77
N PHE A 464 5.88 -11.13 0.49
CA PHE A 464 6.85 -12.13 0.95
C PHE A 464 6.13 -13.44 1.24
N ALA A 465 6.79 -14.59 1.07
CA ALA A 465 6.19 -15.87 1.42
C ALA A 465 6.07 -16.05 2.94
N VAL A 466 5.09 -16.85 3.38
CA VAL A 466 5.02 -17.32 4.78
C VAL A 466 6.11 -18.36 4.99
N ASP A 467 6.96 -18.16 5.99
CA ASP A 467 8.09 -19.06 6.28
C ASP A 467 8.37 -19.18 7.79
N SER A 468 9.49 -19.81 8.15
CA SER A 468 9.90 -19.96 9.54
C SER A 468 10.12 -18.63 10.28
N ARG A 469 10.45 -17.54 9.57
CA ARG A 469 10.57 -16.21 10.20
C ARG A 469 9.20 -15.66 10.55
N THR A 470 8.19 -15.90 9.70
CA THR A 470 6.79 -15.58 10.03
C THR A 470 6.35 -16.30 11.30
N LEU A 471 6.64 -17.60 11.43
CA LEU A 471 6.29 -18.36 12.64
C LEU A 471 7.01 -17.83 13.89
N GLN A 472 8.31 -17.51 13.78
CA GLN A 472 9.08 -16.90 14.88
C GLN A 472 8.48 -15.55 15.30
N TYR A 473 8.05 -14.72 14.35
CA TYR A 473 7.42 -13.44 14.64
C TYR A 473 6.09 -13.62 15.38
N LEU A 474 5.23 -14.55 14.96
CA LEU A 474 3.98 -14.87 15.65
C LEU A 474 4.24 -15.33 17.10
N GLN A 475 5.25 -16.17 17.33
CA GLN A 475 5.64 -16.58 18.68
C GLN A 475 6.16 -15.41 19.52
N MET A 476 7.06 -14.59 18.97
CA MET A 476 7.65 -13.41 19.63
C MET A 476 6.60 -12.42 20.11
N THR A 477 5.49 -12.33 19.40
CA THR A 477 4.37 -11.41 19.64
C THR A 477 3.25 -12.03 20.49
N GLY A 478 3.51 -13.16 21.13
CA GLY A 478 2.60 -13.78 22.09
C GLY A 478 1.42 -14.54 21.46
N ARG A 479 1.52 -14.95 20.18
CA ARG A 479 0.46 -15.78 19.58
C ARG A 479 0.54 -17.20 20.11
N GLU A 480 -0.62 -17.77 20.44
CA GLU A 480 -0.72 -19.10 21.00
C GLU A 480 -0.12 -20.17 20.07
N LYS A 481 0.53 -21.17 20.66
CA LYS A 481 1.16 -22.27 19.90
C LYS A 481 0.20 -22.94 18.92
N VAL A 482 -1.05 -23.18 19.33
CA VAL A 482 -2.07 -23.81 18.46
C VAL A 482 -2.35 -22.99 17.20
N HIS A 483 -2.31 -21.67 17.29
CA HIS A 483 -2.47 -20.78 16.15
C HIS A 483 -1.25 -20.83 15.23
N VAL A 484 -0.04 -20.80 15.80
CA VAL A 484 1.21 -20.89 15.03
C VAL A 484 1.32 -22.23 14.29
N ASP A 485 1.00 -23.34 14.97
CA ASP A 485 1.00 -24.68 14.39
C ASP A 485 0.00 -24.76 13.22
N ARG A 486 -1.20 -24.18 13.37
CA ARG A 486 -2.22 -24.13 12.31
C ARG A 486 -1.74 -23.38 11.08
N VAL A 487 -1.07 -22.23 11.27
CA VAL A 487 -0.49 -21.46 10.16
C VAL A 487 0.55 -22.31 9.43
N GLU A 488 1.47 -22.95 10.16
CA GLU A 488 2.49 -23.81 9.55
C GLU A 488 1.87 -24.97 8.76
N GLU A 489 0.93 -25.70 9.37
CA GLU A 489 0.27 -26.85 8.76
C GLU A 489 -0.44 -26.47 7.45
N TYR A 490 -1.22 -25.38 7.47
CA TYR A 490 -1.95 -24.90 6.31
C TYR A 490 -1.02 -24.50 5.15
N TYR A 491 0.00 -23.67 5.41
CA TYR A 491 0.89 -23.19 4.35
C TYR A 491 1.77 -24.31 3.80
N ARG A 492 2.17 -25.28 4.62
CA ARG A 492 2.88 -26.48 4.13
C ARG A 492 1.97 -27.36 3.28
N ALA A 493 0.75 -27.63 3.71
CA ALA A 493 -0.21 -28.46 2.98
C ALA A 493 -0.62 -27.84 1.63
N SER A 494 -0.69 -26.51 1.55
CA SER A 494 -1.02 -25.78 0.32
C SER A 494 0.19 -25.59 -0.62
N GLY A 495 1.40 -25.93 -0.20
CA GLY A 495 2.62 -25.70 -0.99
C GLY A 495 3.05 -24.24 -1.07
N LEU A 496 2.58 -23.39 -0.14
CA LEU A 496 2.82 -21.95 -0.09
C LEU A 496 3.80 -21.55 1.04
N PHE A 497 4.54 -22.50 1.62
CA PHE A 497 5.48 -22.28 2.71
C PHE A 497 6.93 -22.17 2.23
N GLY A 498 7.65 -21.13 2.67
CA GLY A 498 9.07 -20.88 2.38
C GLY A 498 9.30 -20.13 1.06
N ALA A 499 10.49 -19.54 0.88
CA ALA A 499 10.79 -18.78 -0.34
C ALA A 499 10.76 -19.65 -1.62
N SER A 500 11.02 -20.95 -1.49
CA SER A 500 10.83 -21.93 -2.58
C SER A 500 9.42 -21.94 -3.18
N ALA A 501 8.40 -21.49 -2.43
CA ALA A 501 7.04 -21.34 -2.96
C ALA A 501 6.99 -20.36 -4.14
N PHE A 502 7.91 -19.38 -4.17
CA PHE A 502 7.99 -18.34 -5.20
C PHE A 502 9.06 -18.66 -6.26
N GLU A 503 10.08 -19.46 -5.96
CA GLU A 503 11.15 -19.82 -6.90
C GLU A 503 10.67 -20.52 -8.18
N SER A 504 9.57 -21.27 -8.09
CA SER A 504 9.00 -22.00 -9.24
C SER A 504 7.99 -21.19 -10.06
N VAL A 505 7.70 -19.95 -9.65
CA VAL A 505 6.71 -19.08 -10.30
C VAL A 505 7.27 -18.51 -11.60
N THR A 506 6.43 -18.46 -12.64
CA THR A 506 6.76 -17.75 -13.89
C THR A 506 6.31 -16.31 -13.78
N TYR A 507 7.26 -15.40 -13.63
CA TYR A 507 7.01 -13.96 -13.49
C TYR A 507 6.83 -13.25 -14.84
N SER A 508 6.05 -12.16 -14.85
CA SER A 508 5.95 -11.26 -16.00
C SER A 508 7.29 -10.60 -16.31
N SER A 509 8.07 -10.30 -15.28
CA SER A 509 9.45 -9.84 -15.35
C SER A 509 10.16 -10.12 -14.03
N VAL A 510 11.49 -10.24 -14.05
CA VAL A 510 12.30 -10.41 -12.83
C VAL A 510 13.27 -9.24 -12.70
N THR A 511 13.44 -8.75 -11.47
CA THR A 511 14.43 -7.74 -11.07
C THR A 511 15.27 -8.31 -9.93
N HIS A 512 16.55 -7.95 -9.88
CA HIS A 512 17.51 -8.51 -8.93
C HIS A 512 18.08 -7.41 -8.03
N LEU A 513 18.30 -7.73 -6.75
CA LEU A 513 19.01 -6.86 -5.81
C LEU A 513 19.94 -7.70 -4.91
N ASP A 514 21.24 -7.40 -4.98
CA ASP A 514 22.20 -7.94 -4.02
C ASP A 514 22.18 -7.08 -2.74
N LEU A 515 21.80 -7.70 -1.62
CA LEU A 515 21.73 -7.04 -0.31
C LEU A 515 23.10 -6.50 0.13
N ALA A 516 24.22 -7.05 -0.34
CA ALA A 516 25.56 -6.55 -0.03
C ALA A 516 25.85 -5.18 -0.69
N SER A 517 25.08 -4.80 -1.72
CA SER A 517 25.20 -3.50 -2.40
C SER A 517 24.46 -2.36 -1.71
N VAL A 518 23.61 -2.68 -0.71
CA VAL A 518 22.85 -1.68 0.04
C VAL A 518 23.81 -0.93 0.97
N VAL A 519 23.73 0.39 0.93
CA VAL A 519 24.55 1.30 1.75
C VAL A 519 23.67 2.17 2.63
N PRO A 520 24.17 2.67 3.78
CA PRO A 520 23.45 3.65 4.58
C PRO A 520 23.06 4.86 3.74
N CYS A 521 21.80 5.30 3.86
CA CYS A 521 21.27 6.37 3.02
C CYS A 521 20.15 7.17 3.71
N MET A 522 19.83 8.31 3.10
CA MET A 522 18.59 9.04 3.33
C MET A 522 17.85 9.19 2.00
N ALA A 523 16.58 9.58 2.01
CA ALA A 523 15.87 9.94 0.78
C ALA A 523 15.20 11.31 0.88
N GLY A 524 15.39 12.17 -0.13
CA GLY A 524 14.89 13.55 -0.11
C GLY A 524 15.51 14.45 -1.18
N PRO A 525 15.26 15.77 -1.14
CA PRO A 525 14.52 16.49 -0.10
C PRO A 525 13.00 16.54 -0.31
N LYS A 526 12.46 15.99 -1.40
CA LYS A 526 11.03 16.13 -1.74
C LYS A 526 10.32 14.85 -2.16
N ARG A 527 11.01 13.75 -2.45
CA ARG A 527 10.37 12.49 -2.85
C ARG A 527 11.00 11.26 -2.17
N PRO A 528 10.25 10.18 -1.93
CA PRO A 528 10.77 8.98 -1.26
C PRO A 528 11.79 8.18 -2.07
N GLN A 529 11.70 8.25 -3.41
CA GLN A 529 12.60 7.55 -4.32
C GLN A 529 13.92 8.29 -4.59
N ASP A 530 14.08 9.51 -4.08
CA ASP A 530 15.29 10.31 -4.25
C ASP A 530 16.34 9.87 -3.21
N ARG A 531 16.85 8.64 -3.34
CA ARG A 531 17.85 8.04 -2.43
C ARG A 531 19.20 8.74 -2.56
N ILE A 532 19.83 9.01 -1.42
CA ILE A 532 21.11 9.69 -1.29
C ILE A 532 21.99 8.89 -0.32
N PRO A 533 23.09 8.27 -0.79
CA PRO A 533 24.10 7.69 0.10
C PRO A 533 24.62 8.74 1.10
N LEU A 534 24.93 8.34 2.34
CA LEU A 534 25.25 9.29 3.41
C LEU A 534 26.40 10.27 3.06
N GLY A 535 27.50 9.77 2.48
CA GLY A 535 28.63 10.63 2.07
C GLY A 535 28.29 11.66 0.98
N GLU A 536 27.16 11.52 0.27
CA GLU A 536 26.72 12.47 -0.75
C GLU A 536 25.64 13.45 -0.25
N LEU A 537 25.19 13.33 1.00
CA LEU A 537 24.07 14.12 1.55
C LEU A 537 24.33 15.63 1.45
N LYS A 538 25.47 16.10 1.96
CA LYS A 538 25.86 17.51 1.92
C LYS A 538 25.89 18.06 0.50
N LYS A 539 26.55 17.36 -0.42
CA LYS A 539 26.67 17.76 -1.81
C LYS A 539 25.32 17.77 -2.54
N SER A 540 24.49 16.75 -2.29
CA SER A 540 23.13 16.67 -2.82
C SER A 540 22.30 17.86 -2.37
N PHE A 541 22.33 18.19 -1.07
CA PHE A 541 21.59 19.33 -0.54
C PHE A 541 22.06 20.67 -1.13
N HIS A 542 23.36 20.95 -1.18
CA HIS A 542 23.88 22.17 -1.78
C HIS A 542 23.52 22.30 -3.26
N THR A 543 23.52 21.18 -3.99
CA THR A 543 23.07 21.13 -5.39
C THR A 543 21.58 21.46 -5.49
N ALA A 544 20.75 20.90 -4.61
CA ALA A 544 19.31 21.16 -4.58
C ALA A 544 18.98 22.64 -4.30
N LEU A 545 19.81 23.38 -3.56
CA LEU A 545 19.56 24.80 -3.28
C LEU A 545 19.46 25.65 -4.56
N THR A 546 20.32 25.40 -5.55
CA THR A 546 20.44 26.24 -6.76
C THR A 546 19.78 25.63 -8.00
N GLN A 547 19.51 24.32 -8.01
CA GLN A 547 18.76 23.70 -9.10
C GLN A 547 17.38 24.36 -9.29
N PRO A 548 16.86 24.43 -10.54
CA PRO A 548 15.54 25.00 -10.82
C PRO A 548 14.47 24.44 -9.88
N SER A 549 13.58 25.32 -9.42
CA SER A 549 12.49 24.91 -8.52
C SER A 549 11.67 23.79 -9.17
N GLY A 550 11.55 22.67 -8.46
CA GLY A 550 10.89 21.48 -8.96
C GLY A 550 11.04 20.31 -8.00
N HIS A 551 11.08 19.08 -8.52
CA HIS A 551 11.23 17.86 -7.72
C HIS A 551 12.54 17.79 -6.93
N SER A 552 13.64 18.30 -7.48
CA SER A 552 14.98 18.16 -6.89
C SER A 552 15.64 19.50 -6.54
N GLY A 553 15.02 20.63 -6.88
CA GLY A 553 15.59 21.96 -6.71
C GLY A 553 14.71 22.97 -5.96
N PHE A 554 15.35 23.97 -5.37
CA PHE A 554 14.72 25.10 -4.66
C PHE A 554 14.81 26.43 -5.43
N GLY A 555 15.63 26.52 -6.47
CA GLY A 555 15.73 27.67 -7.37
C GLY A 555 16.29 28.94 -6.73
N LEU A 556 17.18 28.81 -5.74
CA LEU A 556 17.80 29.96 -5.08
C LEU A 556 18.96 30.53 -5.91
N ASP A 557 19.15 31.85 -5.83
CA ASP A 557 20.33 32.51 -6.37
C ASP A 557 21.58 32.05 -5.59
N PRO A 558 22.65 31.57 -6.26
CA PRO A 558 23.91 31.21 -5.61
C PRO A 558 24.48 32.30 -4.67
N ASN A 559 24.22 33.58 -4.95
CA ASN A 559 24.66 34.69 -4.11
C ASN A 559 23.83 34.86 -2.82
N SER A 560 22.69 34.17 -2.71
CA SER A 560 21.76 34.25 -1.58
C SER A 560 21.94 33.13 -0.54
N LEU A 561 22.94 32.26 -0.72
CA LEU A 561 23.14 31.04 0.10
C LEU A 561 23.87 31.29 1.43
N GLY A 562 24.30 32.51 1.70
CA GLY A 562 25.02 32.85 2.92
C GLY A 562 24.16 32.72 4.20
N PRO A 563 24.79 32.63 5.39
CA PRO A 563 24.09 32.65 6.67
C PRO A 563 23.24 33.91 6.81
N LYS A 564 22.13 33.79 7.54
CA LYS A 564 21.33 34.95 8.00
C LYS A 564 21.35 35.04 9.53
N VAL A 565 21.35 36.26 10.03
CA VAL A 565 21.20 36.53 11.47
C VAL A 565 19.73 36.77 11.76
N LEU A 566 19.16 35.95 12.65
CA LEU A 566 17.79 36.07 13.13
C LEU A 566 17.80 36.75 14.49
N GLU A 567 17.16 37.91 14.59
CA GLU A 567 16.88 38.59 15.85
C GLU A 567 15.53 38.08 16.38
N LEU A 568 15.56 37.34 17.50
CA LEU A 568 14.39 36.86 18.23
C LEU A 568 14.25 37.65 19.52
N GLU A 569 13.04 37.69 20.10
CA GLU A 569 12.73 38.52 21.28
C GLU A 569 13.75 38.40 22.42
N ASN A 570 14.36 37.22 22.60
CA ASN A 570 15.30 36.93 23.69
C ASN A 570 16.69 36.40 23.24
N ARG A 571 16.98 36.30 21.94
CA ARG A 571 18.28 35.81 21.43
C ARG A 571 18.54 36.20 19.97
N SER A 572 19.81 36.38 19.60
CA SER A 572 20.24 36.45 18.19
C SER A 572 20.86 35.12 17.77
N MET A 573 20.50 34.60 16.59
CA MET A 573 20.97 33.31 16.10
C MET A 573 21.37 33.39 14.63
N THR A 574 22.58 32.92 14.30
CA THR A 574 22.99 32.75 12.90
C THR A 574 22.47 31.42 12.37
N VAL A 575 21.72 31.46 11.26
CA VAL A 575 21.07 30.29 10.67
C VAL A 575 21.48 30.15 9.21
N ASN A 576 21.80 28.92 8.82
CA ASN A 576 22.12 28.54 7.45
C ASN A 576 20.97 27.78 6.80
N HIS A 577 21.00 27.69 5.46
CA HIS A 577 20.22 26.69 4.76
C HIS A 577 20.58 25.28 5.27
N GLY A 578 19.58 24.43 5.48
CA GLY A 578 19.78 23.07 5.96
C GLY A 578 19.71 22.91 7.47
N GLN A 579 19.49 24.00 8.23
CA GLN A 579 19.23 23.91 9.66
C GLN A 579 17.99 23.05 9.93
N LEU A 580 18.11 22.13 10.90
CA LEU A 580 17.08 21.16 11.20
C LEU A 580 16.01 21.75 12.12
N ALA A 581 14.77 21.79 11.65
CA ALA A 581 13.63 22.22 12.44
C ALA A 581 12.93 21.07 13.18
N ILE A 582 12.90 19.88 12.57
CA ILE A 582 12.19 18.71 13.09
C ILE A 582 13.06 17.46 12.94
N ALA A 583 13.17 16.68 14.02
CA ALA A 583 13.72 15.33 14.01
C ALA A 583 12.70 14.37 14.66
N ALA A 584 12.08 13.49 13.85
CA ALA A 584 10.96 12.68 14.34
C ALA A 584 11.18 11.19 14.11
N ILE A 585 11.29 10.43 15.21
CA ILE A 585 11.14 8.97 15.17
C ILE A 585 9.64 8.70 15.20
N THR A 586 9.06 8.39 14.04
CA THR A 586 7.63 8.28 13.78
C THR A 586 7.36 7.17 12.76
N SER A 587 6.07 6.97 12.41
CA SER A 587 5.58 6.06 11.37
C SER A 587 5.70 4.57 11.70
N CYS A 588 4.63 3.83 11.41
CA CYS A 588 4.60 2.36 11.46
C CYS A 588 5.68 1.69 10.60
N THR A 589 6.21 2.38 9.58
CA THR A 589 7.28 1.89 8.69
C THR A 589 8.50 1.39 9.47
N ASN A 590 8.92 2.17 10.47
CA ASN A 590 10.15 1.92 11.23
C ASN A 590 9.88 1.66 12.72
N THR A 591 8.79 2.18 13.29
CA THR A 591 8.51 1.99 14.72
C THR A 591 7.98 0.59 15.07
N SER A 592 7.64 -0.21 14.05
CA SER A 592 7.31 -1.63 14.15
C SER A 592 8.54 -2.54 14.15
N ASN A 593 9.74 -2.00 13.92
CA ASN A 593 10.97 -2.76 13.82
C ASN A 593 11.85 -2.51 15.07
N PRO A 594 11.91 -3.47 16.02
CA PRO A 594 12.67 -3.30 17.25
C PRO A 594 14.16 -3.08 17.02
N SER A 595 14.75 -3.66 15.98
CA SER A 595 16.18 -3.54 15.68
C SER A 595 16.60 -2.09 15.49
N VAL A 596 15.85 -1.32 14.68
CA VAL A 596 16.17 0.08 14.41
C VAL A 596 15.83 1.00 15.59
N LEU A 597 14.81 0.68 16.39
CA LEU A 597 14.47 1.46 17.57
C LEU A 597 15.46 1.25 18.72
N LEU A 598 15.89 0.01 18.95
CA LEU A 598 16.95 -0.29 19.92
C LEU A 598 18.29 0.28 19.44
N ALA A 599 18.59 0.26 18.13
CA ALA A 599 19.75 0.94 17.58
C ALA A 599 19.71 2.46 17.84
N ALA A 600 18.56 3.11 17.67
CA ALA A 600 18.40 4.53 18.00
C ALA A 600 18.63 4.82 19.49
N GLY A 601 18.08 3.97 20.37
CA GLY A 601 18.31 4.07 21.82
C GLY A 601 19.77 3.85 22.22
N LEU A 602 20.45 2.87 21.62
CA LEU A 602 21.87 2.59 21.85
C LEU A 602 22.75 3.74 21.35
N LEU A 603 22.46 4.31 20.18
CA LEU A 603 23.14 5.49 19.66
C LEU A 603 22.95 6.67 20.63
N ALA A 604 21.71 6.93 21.08
CA ALA A 604 21.42 7.97 22.05
C ALA A 604 22.21 7.76 23.36
N LYS A 605 22.27 6.52 23.86
CA LYS A 605 23.06 6.15 25.04
C LYS A 605 24.54 6.48 24.87
N LYS A 606 25.16 6.07 23.75
CA LYS A 606 26.58 6.36 23.46
C LYS A 606 26.82 7.86 23.31
N ALA A 607 25.94 8.58 22.62
CA ALA A 607 26.03 10.03 22.44
C ALA A 607 25.95 10.80 23.77
N VAL A 608 24.99 10.46 24.63
CA VAL A 608 24.83 11.07 25.96
C VAL A 608 26.03 10.75 26.86
N GLN A 609 26.58 9.54 26.80
CA GLN A 609 27.80 9.18 27.54
C GLN A 609 29.04 9.95 27.07
N ARG A 610 29.07 10.34 25.80
CA ARG A 610 30.08 11.27 25.24
C ARG A 610 29.72 12.75 25.48
N GLY A 611 28.65 13.05 26.21
CA GLY A 611 28.24 14.40 26.58
C GLY A 611 27.57 15.22 25.47
N LEU A 612 27.21 14.59 24.35
CA LEU A 612 26.50 15.27 23.26
C LEU A 612 25.07 15.64 23.67
N ARG A 613 24.55 16.71 23.06
CA ARG A 613 23.17 17.19 23.25
C ARG A 613 22.59 17.66 21.91
N THR A 614 21.28 17.48 21.76
CA THR A 614 20.51 18.04 20.65
C THR A 614 20.44 19.57 20.79
N PRO A 615 20.64 20.36 19.71
CA PRO A 615 20.41 21.81 19.73
C PRO A 615 18.96 22.17 20.10
N GLU A 616 18.77 23.20 20.92
CA GLU A 616 17.46 23.53 21.51
C GLU A 616 16.35 23.85 20.50
N HIS A 617 16.71 24.36 19.31
CA HIS A 617 15.73 24.72 18.28
C HIS A 617 15.21 23.51 17.48
N VAL A 618 15.81 22.34 17.62
CA VAL A 618 15.40 21.12 16.90
C VAL A 618 14.23 20.49 17.66
N LYS A 619 13.05 20.46 17.03
CA LYS A 619 11.89 19.78 17.61
C LYS A 619 12.03 18.26 17.47
N THR A 620 12.46 17.61 18.55
CA THR A 620 12.57 16.14 18.64
C THR A 620 11.28 15.49 19.10
N SER A 621 10.95 14.32 18.56
CA SER A 621 9.76 13.55 18.97
C SER A 621 9.93 12.05 18.73
N LEU A 622 9.42 11.25 19.67
CA LEU A 622 9.25 9.81 19.53
C LEU A 622 7.75 9.48 19.53
N ALA A 623 7.24 8.92 18.44
CA ALA A 623 5.86 8.49 18.29
C ALA A 623 5.83 6.98 17.97
N PRO A 624 5.87 6.12 18.99
CA PRO A 624 5.84 4.67 18.78
C PRO A 624 4.54 4.21 18.15
N GLY A 625 4.58 3.17 17.31
CA GLY A 625 3.36 2.64 16.71
C GLY A 625 2.62 1.63 17.58
N SER A 626 3.16 1.25 18.75
CA SER A 626 2.41 0.59 19.83
C SER A 626 3.07 0.86 21.19
N ARG A 627 2.36 0.57 22.28
CA ARG A 627 2.88 0.70 23.64
C ARG A 627 4.01 -0.29 23.95
N VAL A 628 4.07 -1.42 23.23
CA VAL A 628 5.11 -2.45 23.38
C VAL A 628 6.50 -1.86 23.15
N VAL A 629 6.61 -0.92 22.21
CA VAL A 629 7.86 -0.19 21.94
C VAL A 629 8.41 0.50 23.18
N THR A 630 7.54 1.23 23.87
CA THR A 630 7.93 1.94 25.10
C THR A 630 8.42 0.94 26.15
N ARG A 631 7.77 -0.23 26.28
CA ARG A 631 8.14 -1.25 27.27
C ARG A 631 9.54 -1.81 27.06
N TYR A 632 9.89 -2.23 25.85
CA TYR A 632 11.24 -2.76 25.65
C TYR A 632 12.31 -1.67 25.71
N LEU A 633 12.01 -0.42 25.34
CA LEU A 633 12.96 0.70 25.49
C LEU A 633 13.20 1.04 26.97
N GLU A 634 12.15 0.99 27.80
CA GLU A 634 12.25 1.15 29.25
C GLU A 634 13.04 0.01 29.88
N ALA A 635 12.71 -1.24 29.52
CA ALA A 635 13.39 -2.43 30.02
C ALA A 635 14.88 -2.46 29.66
N ALA A 636 15.23 -1.99 28.45
CA ALA A 636 16.62 -1.88 27.99
C ALA A 636 17.37 -0.68 28.62
N GLY A 637 16.70 0.18 29.38
CA GLY A 637 17.27 1.41 29.94
C GLY A 637 17.64 2.44 28.85
N LEU A 638 16.94 2.42 27.71
CA LEU A 638 17.21 3.28 26.55
C LEU A 638 16.24 4.46 26.43
N SER A 639 15.09 4.44 27.14
CA SER A 639 14.18 5.59 27.20
C SER A 639 14.88 6.83 27.78
N GLY A 640 15.59 6.70 28.91
CA GLY A 640 16.29 7.83 29.54
C GLY A 640 17.29 8.54 28.62
N PRO A 641 18.19 7.82 27.92
CA PRO A 641 19.05 8.43 26.91
C PRO A 641 18.32 9.12 25.74
N LEU A 642 17.25 8.52 25.22
CA LEU A 642 16.43 9.15 24.17
C LEU A 642 15.80 10.46 24.67
N GLU A 643 15.23 10.43 25.87
CA GLU A 643 14.65 11.59 26.54
C GLU A 643 15.68 12.70 26.81
N ALA A 644 16.91 12.33 27.20
CA ALA A 644 18.00 13.30 27.39
C ALA A 644 18.37 14.06 26.11
N LEU A 645 18.08 13.50 24.94
CA LEU A 645 18.20 14.13 23.62
C LEU A 645 16.89 14.76 23.12
N GLY A 646 15.84 14.76 23.95
CA GLY A 646 14.53 15.35 23.68
C GLY A 646 13.52 14.42 23.00
N PHE A 647 13.90 13.17 22.68
CA PHE A 647 13.01 12.17 22.08
C PHE A 647 12.06 11.56 23.13
N HIS A 648 11.26 12.40 23.76
CA HIS A 648 10.16 11.97 24.62
C HIS A 648 9.03 11.36 23.78
N THR A 649 8.34 10.38 24.36
CA THR A 649 7.11 9.83 23.77
C THR A 649 6.06 10.94 23.68
N VAL A 650 5.59 11.25 22.47
CA VAL A 650 4.62 12.32 22.21
C VAL A 650 3.20 11.81 21.95
N GLY A 651 3.05 10.52 21.61
CA GLY A 651 1.77 9.90 21.27
C GLY A 651 1.95 8.53 20.61
N TYR A 652 0.90 7.71 20.64
CA TYR A 652 0.83 6.43 19.94
C TYR A 652 -0.05 6.56 18.71
N GLY A 653 0.46 7.22 17.66
CA GLY A 653 -0.28 7.55 16.45
C GLY A 653 0.61 8.12 15.34
N CYS A 654 0.02 8.36 14.17
CA CYS A 654 0.73 8.75 12.94
C CYS A 654 1.50 10.07 13.06
N THR A 655 1.01 11.03 13.87
CA THR A 655 1.74 12.26 14.25
C THR A 655 2.44 12.96 13.06
N THR A 656 3.75 13.16 13.13
CA THR A 656 4.58 13.84 12.13
C THR A 656 4.56 13.14 10.76
N CYS A 657 4.40 11.82 10.70
CA CYS A 657 4.34 11.07 9.43
C CYS A 657 3.19 11.54 8.51
N MET A 658 2.11 12.03 9.10
CA MET A 658 0.94 12.54 8.36
C MET A 658 0.83 14.06 8.31
N GLY A 659 1.83 14.77 8.83
CA GLY A 659 1.86 16.23 8.91
C GLY A 659 1.28 16.83 10.19
N ASN A 660 0.89 16.00 11.17
CA ASN A 660 0.45 16.49 12.49
C ASN A 660 1.67 16.77 13.38
N SER A 661 2.65 17.50 12.85
CA SER A 661 3.93 17.77 13.53
C SER A 661 3.85 18.89 14.58
N GLY A 662 2.72 19.60 14.67
CA GLY A 662 2.56 20.81 15.48
C GLY A 662 3.53 21.93 15.09
N ASP A 663 3.55 23.00 15.88
CA ASP A 663 4.38 24.18 15.62
C ASP A 663 5.88 23.88 15.79
N VAL A 664 6.74 24.51 14.98
CA VAL A 664 8.20 24.45 15.11
C VAL A 664 8.72 25.57 16.04
N ASP A 665 10.00 25.51 16.42
CA ASP A 665 10.63 26.60 17.19
C ASP A 665 10.46 27.94 16.45
N PRO A 666 10.13 29.05 17.15
CA PRO A 666 9.95 30.36 16.54
C PRO A 666 11.13 30.82 15.68
N ALA A 667 12.35 30.40 16.02
CA ALA A 667 13.55 30.67 15.22
C ALA A 667 13.50 29.99 13.86
N MET A 668 13.04 28.73 13.82
CA MET A 668 12.92 27.97 12.58
C MET A 668 11.75 28.47 11.73
N GLN A 669 10.67 28.94 12.38
CA GLN A 669 9.59 29.65 11.69
C GLN A 669 10.11 30.95 11.06
N ALA A 670 10.80 31.80 11.83
CA ALA A 670 11.37 33.05 11.33
C ALA A 670 12.41 32.80 10.22
N ALA A 671 13.21 31.74 10.32
CA ALA A 671 14.13 31.32 9.27
C ALA A 671 13.39 31.06 7.95
N ALA A 672 12.33 30.25 8.02
CA ALA A 672 11.52 29.91 6.85
C ALA A 672 10.82 31.15 6.26
N ASP A 673 10.32 32.06 7.10
CA ASP A 673 9.67 33.30 6.68
C ASP A 673 10.66 34.25 5.96
N GLN A 674 11.93 34.23 6.35
CA GLN A 674 13.01 34.93 5.65
C GLN A 674 13.54 34.19 4.41
N GLY A 675 12.90 33.09 3.99
CA GLY A 675 13.23 32.35 2.78
C GLY A 675 14.38 31.35 2.92
N LEU A 676 14.85 31.06 4.14
CA LEU A 676 15.79 29.95 4.36
C LEU A 676 15.11 28.61 4.08
N ILE A 677 15.90 27.65 3.59
CA ILE A 677 15.46 26.27 3.39
C ILE A 677 15.77 25.51 4.68
N THR A 678 14.80 25.45 5.58
CA THR A 678 14.85 24.60 6.78
C THR A 678 14.58 23.14 6.41
N ALA A 679 15.11 22.23 7.24
CA ALA A 679 15.04 20.80 7.01
C ALA A 679 14.24 20.06 8.09
N ALA A 680 13.72 18.89 7.74
CA ALA A 680 13.24 17.87 8.67
C ALA A 680 13.82 16.51 8.31
N VAL A 681 14.10 15.69 9.33
CA VAL A 681 14.51 14.29 9.18
C VAL A 681 13.53 13.44 9.96
N LEU A 682 12.91 12.46 9.31
CA LEU A 682 11.91 11.61 9.93
C LEU A 682 12.03 10.15 9.49
N SER A 683 11.70 9.22 10.37
CA SER A 683 11.62 7.79 10.05
C SER A 683 10.30 7.38 9.38
N GLY A 684 9.73 8.30 8.59
CA GLY A 684 8.50 8.10 7.83
C GLY A 684 8.72 7.42 6.48
N ASN A 685 7.69 7.46 5.64
CA ASN A 685 7.70 6.94 4.27
C ASN A 685 7.41 8.02 3.21
N ARG A 686 6.94 9.21 3.60
CA ARG A 686 6.64 10.34 2.69
C ARG A 686 7.30 11.62 3.15
N ASN A 687 7.93 12.31 2.21
CA ASN A 687 8.69 13.55 2.41
C ASN A 687 8.33 14.63 1.37
N PHE A 688 7.14 14.56 0.78
CA PHE A 688 6.66 15.59 -0.13
C PHE A 688 6.67 16.98 0.52
N GLU A 689 6.99 18.00 -0.28
CA GLU A 689 7.03 19.38 0.22
C GLU A 689 5.66 19.76 0.84
N GLY A 690 5.65 20.27 2.07
CA GLY A 690 4.42 20.64 2.79
C GLY A 690 3.65 19.48 3.42
N ARG A 691 4.09 18.22 3.26
CA ARG A 691 3.51 17.05 3.94
C ARG A 691 3.91 16.97 5.41
N VAL A 692 5.18 17.23 5.73
CA VAL A 692 5.72 17.09 7.09
C VAL A 692 5.35 18.31 7.93
N HIS A 693 5.69 19.51 7.44
CA HIS A 693 5.32 20.78 8.05
C HIS A 693 5.31 21.88 6.97
N LEU A 694 4.49 22.92 7.13
CA LEU A 694 4.36 23.98 6.11
C LEU A 694 5.61 24.86 6.00
N SER A 695 6.30 25.08 7.12
CA SER A 695 7.50 25.91 7.21
C SER A 695 8.79 25.13 6.94
N VAL A 696 8.70 23.87 6.52
CA VAL A 696 9.85 23.02 6.19
C VAL A 696 9.79 22.58 4.73
N LYS A 697 10.81 22.98 3.97
CA LYS A 697 10.87 22.74 2.52
C LYS A 697 11.71 21.51 2.16
N ALA A 698 12.74 21.20 2.95
CA ALA A 698 13.57 20.00 2.73
C ALA A 698 13.22 18.91 3.74
N ASN A 699 12.81 17.74 3.27
CA ASN A 699 12.39 16.64 4.13
C ASN A 699 13.13 15.36 3.74
N TYR A 700 13.73 14.69 4.72
CA TYR A 700 14.53 13.49 4.50
C TYR A 700 13.96 12.31 5.27
N LEU A 701 13.79 11.19 4.57
CA LEU A 701 13.48 9.89 5.17
C LEU A 701 14.78 9.24 5.60
N ALA A 702 14.84 8.73 6.83
CA ALA A 702 16.03 8.11 7.38
C ALA A 702 15.67 7.04 8.43
N SER A 703 16.60 6.13 8.73
CA SER A 703 16.42 5.17 9.82
C SER A 703 16.34 5.88 11.18
N PRO A 704 15.62 5.34 12.17
CA PRO A 704 15.59 5.90 13.53
C PRO A 704 16.95 6.30 14.13
N PRO A 705 18.04 5.51 14.04
CA PRO A 705 19.35 5.97 14.53
C PRO A 705 19.90 7.16 13.74
N LEU A 706 19.66 7.25 12.42
CA LEU A 706 20.04 8.42 11.63
C LEU A 706 19.20 9.66 11.95
N VAL A 707 17.93 9.50 12.37
CA VAL A 707 17.14 10.61 12.90
C VAL A 707 17.80 11.19 14.16
N VAL A 708 18.28 10.33 15.06
CA VAL A 708 19.01 10.78 16.26
C VAL A 708 20.33 11.45 15.88
N ALA A 709 21.09 10.87 14.94
CA ALA A 709 22.34 11.46 14.45
C ALA A 709 22.14 12.85 13.82
N ALA A 710 21.10 13.01 12.98
CA ALA A 710 20.74 14.29 12.40
C ALA A 710 20.28 15.30 13.46
N ALA A 711 19.55 14.86 14.48
CA ALA A 711 19.16 15.72 15.61
C ALA A 711 20.39 16.25 16.36
N LEU A 712 21.37 15.39 16.64
CA LEU A 712 22.63 15.78 17.28
C LEU A 712 23.40 16.81 16.44
N ALA A 713 23.52 16.57 15.12
CA ALA A 713 24.16 17.51 14.20
C ALA A 713 23.38 18.83 14.04
N GLY A 714 22.05 18.79 14.18
CA GLY A 714 21.16 19.95 14.03
C GLY A 714 21.02 20.48 12.61
N ARG A 715 21.51 19.76 11.60
CA ARG A 715 21.59 20.20 10.20
C ARG A 715 21.66 19.03 9.22
N VAL A 716 21.31 19.26 7.96
CA VAL A 716 21.40 18.26 6.87
C VAL A 716 22.53 18.52 5.87
N ASP A 717 23.18 19.69 5.93
CA ASP A 717 24.35 20.03 5.11
C ASP A 717 25.65 19.46 5.71
N ILE A 718 25.59 18.24 6.25
CA ILE A 718 26.68 17.54 6.94
C ILE A 718 27.12 16.31 6.14
N ASP A 719 28.43 16.07 6.08
CA ASP A 719 28.99 14.78 5.70
C ASP A 719 29.23 13.93 6.96
N PHE A 720 28.37 12.93 7.20
CA PHE A 720 28.44 12.09 8.40
C PHE A 720 29.70 11.21 8.48
N GLU A 721 30.42 11.03 7.38
CA GLU A 721 31.65 10.24 7.33
C GLU A 721 32.89 11.08 7.65
N ALA A 722 32.83 12.40 7.40
CA ALA A 722 33.97 13.31 7.51
C ALA A 722 33.82 14.42 8.54
N GLU A 723 32.60 14.74 8.99
CA GLU A 723 32.33 15.80 9.97
C GLU A 723 31.81 15.22 11.30
N ALA A 724 32.26 15.82 12.41
CA ALA A 724 31.82 15.44 13.74
C ALA A 724 30.34 15.80 13.98
N LEU A 725 29.62 14.97 14.76
CA LEU A 725 28.27 15.27 15.24
C LEU A 725 28.28 16.41 16.26
N GLY A 726 29.38 16.56 17.00
CA GLY A 726 29.57 17.57 18.01
C GLY A 726 30.87 17.36 18.77
N LEU A 727 31.06 18.16 19.82
CA LEU A 727 32.22 18.08 20.71
C LEU A 727 31.80 17.46 22.05
N ASP A 728 32.65 16.59 22.60
CA ASP A 728 32.51 16.11 23.98
C ASP A 728 32.87 17.21 25.01
N PRO A 729 32.62 16.99 26.32
CA PRO A 729 32.97 17.97 27.36
C PRO A 729 34.47 18.31 27.46
N ASP A 730 35.35 17.47 26.92
CA ASP A 730 36.80 17.69 26.85
C ASP A 730 37.22 18.43 25.56
N GLY A 731 36.25 18.79 24.70
CA GLY A 731 36.47 19.48 23.42
C GLY A 731 36.92 18.57 22.27
N ARG A 732 36.79 17.24 22.40
CA ARG A 732 37.13 16.29 21.33
C ARG A 732 35.96 16.09 20.39
N GLU A 733 36.28 15.95 19.11
CA GLU A 733 35.31 15.61 18.07
C GLU A 733 34.72 14.21 18.29
N VAL A 734 33.41 14.10 18.19
CA VAL A 734 32.68 12.83 18.24
C VAL A 734 32.03 12.60 16.88
N PHE A 735 32.45 11.55 16.17
CA PHE A 735 31.96 11.20 14.85
C PHE A 735 30.76 10.24 14.93
N LEU A 736 30.03 10.05 13.83
CA LEU A 736 28.95 9.07 13.78
C LEU A 736 29.45 7.66 14.12
N SER A 737 30.64 7.29 13.62
CA SER A 737 31.28 6.00 13.87
C SER A 737 31.63 5.75 15.35
N ASP A 738 31.81 6.80 16.16
CA ASP A 738 32.06 6.67 17.61
C ASP A 738 30.83 6.21 18.39
N VAL A 739 29.64 6.54 17.90
CA VAL A 739 28.36 6.35 18.61
C VAL A 739 27.42 5.37 17.91
N TRP A 740 27.76 4.92 16.69
CA TRP A 740 26.95 3.95 15.98
C TRP A 740 26.96 2.59 16.73
N PRO A 741 25.80 1.94 16.92
CA PRO A 741 25.74 0.62 17.53
C PRO A 741 26.23 -0.45 16.55
N THR A 742 26.95 -1.43 17.09
CA THR A 742 27.35 -2.63 16.34
C THR A 742 26.15 -3.56 16.13
N PRO A 743 26.14 -4.39 15.07
CA PRO A 743 25.08 -5.38 14.87
C PRO A 743 24.89 -6.32 16.07
N GLU A 744 25.98 -6.68 16.75
CA GLU A 744 25.96 -7.56 17.92
C GLU A 744 25.28 -6.90 19.11
N GLU A 745 25.52 -5.61 19.37
CA GLU A 745 24.84 -4.85 20.42
C GLU A 745 23.32 -4.78 20.15
N VAL A 746 22.92 -4.54 18.90
CA VAL A 746 21.51 -4.46 18.52
C VAL A 746 20.84 -5.84 18.64
N ALA A 747 21.46 -6.89 18.11
CA ALA A 747 20.92 -8.25 18.17
C ALA A 747 20.78 -8.74 19.61
N ALA A 748 21.77 -8.45 20.48
CA ALA A 748 21.70 -8.75 21.90
C ALA A 748 20.53 -8.02 22.57
N ALA A 749 20.36 -6.72 22.31
CA ALA A 749 19.25 -5.95 22.86
C ALA A 749 17.88 -6.47 22.40
N VAL A 750 17.74 -6.82 21.12
CA VAL A 750 16.48 -7.40 20.59
C VAL A 750 16.18 -8.71 21.31
N PHE A 751 17.15 -9.62 21.36
CA PHE A 751 17.00 -10.92 21.99
C PHE A 751 16.70 -10.83 23.50
N GLU A 752 17.26 -9.84 24.19
CA GLU A 752 17.13 -9.68 25.63
C GLU A 752 15.81 -8.98 26.04
N PHE A 753 15.39 -7.97 25.29
CA PHE A 753 14.32 -7.05 25.74
C PHE A 753 13.03 -7.14 24.93
N VAL A 754 13.00 -7.76 23.75
CA VAL A 754 11.75 -7.96 23.00
C VAL A 754 11.12 -9.28 23.43
N ARG A 755 10.05 -9.18 24.20
CA ARG A 755 9.50 -10.29 25.00
C ARG A 755 8.00 -10.47 24.74
N PRO A 756 7.49 -11.70 24.53
CA PRO A 756 6.07 -11.97 24.30
C PRO A 756 5.15 -11.38 25.37
N GLU A 757 5.60 -11.36 26.63
CA GLU A 757 4.86 -10.87 27.79
C GLU A 757 4.48 -9.38 27.66
N PHE A 758 5.29 -8.58 26.94
CA PHE A 758 4.96 -7.18 26.66
C PHE A 758 3.82 -7.06 25.64
N PHE A 759 3.74 -7.93 24.65
CA PHE A 759 2.64 -7.95 23.70
C PHE A 759 1.35 -8.40 24.39
N GLU A 760 1.41 -9.50 25.14
CA GLU A 760 0.26 -10.03 25.89
C GLU A 760 -0.31 -8.99 26.86
N SER A 761 0.55 -8.36 27.66
CA SER A 761 0.11 -7.38 28.67
C SER A 761 -0.42 -6.09 28.08
N GLU A 762 0.24 -5.51 27.06
CA GLU A 762 -0.21 -4.24 26.46
C GLU A 762 -1.49 -4.40 25.63
N TYR A 763 -1.67 -5.53 24.93
CA TYR A 763 -2.90 -5.80 24.17
C TYR A 763 -4.05 -6.36 25.02
N ALA A 764 -3.80 -6.76 26.27
CA ALA A 764 -4.85 -7.12 27.22
C ALA A 764 -5.40 -5.92 28.01
N GLN A 765 -4.75 -4.75 27.94
CA GLN A 765 -5.22 -3.55 28.65
C GLN A 765 -6.58 -3.09 28.13
N GLU A 766 -7.45 -2.70 29.07
CA GLU A 766 -8.72 -2.05 28.74
C GLU A 766 -8.52 -0.68 28.10
N ALA A 767 -9.55 -0.19 27.41
CA ALA A 767 -9.58 1.16 26.88
C ALA A 767 -9.37 2.21 27.99
N SER A 768 -8.80 3.36 27.63
CA SER A 768 -8.57 4.45 28.59
C SER A 768 -9.86 4.84 29.32
N SER A 769 -9.75 5.24 30.59
CA SER A 769 -10.90 5.72 31.38
C SER A 769 -11.65 6.85 30.66
N THR A 770 -10.92 7.72 29.96
CA THR A 770 -11.50 8.80 29.14
C THR A 770 -12.33 8.28 27.98
N TRP A 771 -11.87 7.26 27.23
CA TRP A 771 -12.65 6.63 26.16
C TRP A 771 -13.86 5.85 26.70
N SER A 772 -13.69 5.19 27.83
CA SER A 772 -14.76 4.45 28.51
C SER A 772 -15.84 5.38 29.07
N ALA A 773 -15.48 6.61 29.45
CA ALA A 773 -16.40 7.63 29.95
C ALA A 773 -17.17 8.38 28.86
N LEU A 774 -16.80 8.27 27.57
CA LEU A 774 -17.56 8.88 26.48
C LEU A 774 -18.97 8.28 26.42
N GLU A 775 -19.97 9.14 26.57
CA GLU A 775 -21.37 8.76 26.35
C GLU A 775 -21.57 8.43 24.86
N GLY A 776 -21.89 7.16 24.56
CA GLY A 776 -22.42 6.78 23.26
C GLY A 776 -23.93 6.97 23.23
N ALA A 777 -24.52 7.13 22.04
CA ALA A 777 -25.97 7.09 21.86
C ALA A 777 -26.47 5.63 22.00
N VAL A 778 -26.45 5.11 23.24
CA VAL A 778 -26.81 3.72 23.56
C VAL A 778 -28.24 3.43 23.13
N GLY A 779 -28.43 2.41 22.28
CA GLY A 779 -29.74 1.90 21.89
C GLY A 779 -30.35 2.47 20.60
N SER A 780 -29.67 3.37 19.88
CA SER A 780 -30.16 3.90 18.60
C SER A 780 -29.54 3.17 17.40
N VAL A 781 -30.38 2.51 16.59
CA VAL A 781 -29.96 1.83 15.35
C VAL A 781 -29.46 2.84 14.29
N THR A 782 -29.99 4.07 14.31
CA THR A 782 -29.58 5.19 13.46
C THR A 782 -28.81 6.25 14.24
N TYR A 783 -27.88 6.94 13.58
CA TYR A 783 -27.18 8.04 14.23
C TYR A 783 -28.09 9.27 14.40
N PRO A 784 -28.20 9.86 15.61
CA PRO A 784 -28.99 11.05 15.84
C PRO A 784 -28.24 12.30 15.32
N TRP A 785 -28.44 12.65 14.05
CA TRP A 785 -27.80 13.81 13.42
C TRP A 785 -28.14 15.12 14.16
N ASP A 786 -27.12 15.79 14.70
CA ASP A 786 -27.25 17.14 15.25
C ASP A 786 -26.96 18.18 14.14
N PRO A 787 -27.93 19.01 13.74
CA PRO A 787 -27.72 20.04 12.71
C PRO A 787 -26.72 21.14 13.12
N LYS A 788 -26.39 21.27 14.42
CA LYS A 788 -25.38 22.20 14.91
C LYS A 788 -23.96 21.62 14.87
N ASN A 789 -23.82 20.30 14.68
CA ASN A 789 -22.52 19.66 14.69
C ASN A 789 -21.73 20.05 13.42
N THR A 790 -20.56 20.64 13.63
CA THR A 790 -19.70 21.12 12.53
C THR A 790 -18.66 20.09 12.10
N PHE A 791 -18.55 18.94 12.78
CA PHE A 791 -17.66 17.83 12.46
C PHE A 791 -18.36 16.66 11.78
N ILE A 792 -19.57 16.31 12.22
CA ILE A 792 -20.37 15.16 11.74
C ILE A 792 -21.70 15.67 11.21
N ALA A 793 -21.91 15.56 9.90
CA ALA A 793 -23.16 15.97 9.25
C ALA A 793 -23.60 14.91 8.23
N SER A 794 -24.91 14.73 8.05
CA SER A 794 -25.45 13.79 7.06
C SER A 794 -25.02 14.24 5.66
N PRO A 795 -24.32 13.38 4.87
CA PRO A 795 -23.85 13.80 3.55
C PRO A 795 -24.99 13.97 2.51
N PRO A 796 -24.72 14.47 1.29
CA PRO A 796 -25.70 14.58 0.19
C PRO A 796 -25.52 13.58 -0.98
N PHE A 797 -24.67 12.56 -0.86
CA PHE A 797 -24.24 11.62 -1.91
C PHE A 797 -25.29 10.83 -2.75
N PHE A 798 -26.58 10.77 -2.39
CA PHE A 798 -27.59 10.01 -3.16
C PHE A 798 -28.37 10.87 -4.17
N GLN A 799 -27.97 12.12 -4.40
CA GLN A 799 -28.57 13.01 -5.39
C GLN A 799 -27.66 13.10 -6.62
N ARG A 800 -28.10 12.63 -7.78
CA ARG A 800 -27.34 12.69 -9.04
C ARG A 800 -28.08 13.50 -10.13
N PRO A 801 -27.38 14.35 -10.89
CA PRO A 801 -27.85 14.76 -12.21
C PRO A 801 -27.67 13.61 -13.22
N ALA A 802 -28.78 13.00 -13.63
CA ALA A 802 -28.80 11.97 -14.67
C ALA A 802 -28.72 12.61 -16.06
N GLY A 803 -28.15 11.89 -17.04
CA GLY A 803 -28.17 12.29 -18.45
C GLY A 803 -26.80 12.53 -19.08
N PRO A 804 -26.76 12.78 -20.41
CA PRO A 804 -25.53 12.96 -21.17
C PRO A 804 -24.78 14.23 -20.74
N ILE A 805 -23.45 14.19 -20.79
CA ILE A 805 -22.58 15.35 -20.52
C ILE A 805 -22.54 16.21 -21.79
N ARG A 806 -23.30 17.31 -21.79
CA ARG A 806 -23.44 18.20 -22.94
C ARG A 806 -22.99 19.60 -22.56
N ASP A 807 -22.08 20.18 -23.34
CA ASP A 807 -21.62 21.56 -23.18
C ASP A 807 -21.00 21.85 -21.80
N ALA A 808 -20.10 20.97 -21.35
CA ALA A 808 -19.43 21.12 -20.07
C ALA A 808 -18.24 22.09 -20.12
N TYR A 809 -18.06 22.90 -19.07
CA TYR A 809 -16.88 23.77 -18.94
C TYR A 809 -15.75 23.09 -18.16
N CYS A 810 -14.51 23.49 -18.44
CA CYS A 810 -13.35 23.05 -17.66
C CYS A 810 -13.23 23.89 -16.38
N LEU A 811 -13.43 23.26 -15.21
CA LEU A 811 -13.26 23.92 -13.91
C LEU A 811 -11.78 24.17 -13.59
N MET A 812 -10.94 23.17 -13.83
CA MET A 812 -9.51 23.19 -13.54
C MET A 812 -8.72 22.58 -14.71
N LEU A 813 -7.75 23.33 -15.24
CA LEU A 813 -6.73 22.83 -16.18
C LEU A 813 -5.42 22.63 -15.42
N LEU A 814 -5.06 21.39 -15.15
CA LEU A 814 -3.97 21.02 -14.25
C LEU A 814 -2.76 20.45 -15.00
N GLY A 815 -1.61 20.45 -14.34
CA GLY A 815 -0.37 19.84 -14.85
C GLY A 815 -0.23 18.36 -14.51
N ASP A 816 1.02 17.90 -14.53
CA ASP A 816 1.41 16.54 -14.17
C ASP A 816 1.49 16.34 -12.65
N SER A 817 1.47 15.08 -12.22
CA SER A 817 1.69 14.62 -10.84
C SER A 817 0.85 15.36 -9.79
N VAL A 818 -0.39 15.72 -10.15
CA VAL A 818 -1.35 16.33 -9.23
C VAL A 818 -1.73 15.31 -8.17
N THR A 819 -1.17 15.47 -6.98
CA THR A 819 -1.45 14.56 -5.85
C THR A 819 -2.88 14.70 -5.31
N THR A 820 -3.36 13.68 -4.59
CA THR A 820 -4.61 13.76 -3.82
C THR A 820 -4.60 14.86 -2.76
N ASP A 821 -3.43 15.33 -2.30
CA ASP A 821 -3.30 16.47 -1.38
C ASP A 821 -3.56 17.81 -2.09
N HIS A 822 -3.34 17.91 -3.40
CA HIS A 822 -3.76 19.08 -4.19
C HIS A 822 -5.28 19.10 -4.37
N ILE A 823 -5.87 17.92 -4.65
CA ILE A 823 -7.31 17.75 -4.88
C ILE A 823 -8.11 17.90 -3.58
N CYS A 824 -7.66 17.24 -2.52
CA CYS A 824 -8.28 17.27 -1.19
C CYS A 824 -7.20 17.50 -0.12
N PHE A 825 -6.98 18.77 0.18
CA PHE A 825 -6.00 19.20 1.17
C PHE A 825 -6.40 18.77 2.57
N ASN A 826 -5.46 18.21 3.36
CA ASN A 826 -5.76 17.75 4.73
C ASN A 826 -5.40 18.79 5.81
N GLY A 827 -4.63 19.82 5.45
CA GLY A 827 -4.04 20.77 6.39
C GLY A 827 -5.03 21.80 6.93
N ALA A 828 -4.48 22.82 7.57
CA ALA A 828 -5.25 23.90 8.20
C ALA A 828 -6.19 24.61 7.21
N ILE A 829 -7.42 24.88 7.65
CA ILE A 829 -8.42 25.62 6.88
C ILE A 829 -8.05 27.11 6.94
N ARG A 830 -7.77 27.70 5.76
CA ARG A 830 -7.46 29.12 5.59
C ARG A 830 -8.71 29.94 5.32
N ASP A 831 -8.58 31.26 5.34
CA ASP A 831 -9.64 32.17 4.94
C ASP A 831 -10.12 31.84 3.50
N GLY A 832 -11.44 31.75 3.32
CA GLY A 832 -12.09 31.25 2.10
C GLY A 832 -13.39 30.49 2.42
N PRO A 833 -14.02 29.85 1.43
CA PRO A 833 -15.40 29.36 1.52
C PRO A 833 -15.67 28.43 2.71
N ALA A 834 -14.76 27.51 3.02
CA ALA A 834 -14.90 26.58 4.14
C ALA A 834 -14.81 27.29 5.51
N SER A 835 -13.90 28.26 5.64
CA SER A 835 -13.76 29.07 6.86
C SER A 835 -14.95 29.99 7.05
N ASP A 836 -15.45 30.61 5.97
CA ASP A 836 -16.66 31.44 6.00
C ASP A 836 -17.88 30.63 6.43
N PHE A 837 -18.05 29.42 5.90
CA PHE A 837 -19.11 28.50 6.32
C PHE A 837 -19.04 28.15 7.80
N LEU A 838 -17.86 27.80 8.32
CA LEU A 838 -17.68 27.46 9.73
C LEU A 838 -17.88 28.67 10.65
N ARG A 839 -17.40 29.85 10.26
CA ARG A 839 -17.62 31.10 11.01
C ARG A 839 -19.08 31.49 11.05
N ALA A 840 -19.81 31.35 9.94
CA ALA A 840 -21.25 31.57 9.89
C ALA A 840 -22.02 30.61 10.82
N ALA A 841 -21.48 29.41 11.06
CA ALA A 841 -21.98 28.45 12.03
C ALA A 841 -21.52 28.71 13.49
N GLY A 842 -20.78 29.79 13.75
CA GLY A 842 -20.33 30.21 15.08
C GLY A 842 -18.98 29.66 15.54
N VAL A 843 -18.20 29.04 14.64
CA VAL A 843 -16.85 28.54 14.98
C VAL A 843 -15.85 29.70 15.01
N GLU A 844 -15.08 29.83 16.09
CA GLU A 844 -14.05 30.85 16.21
C GLU A 844 -12.86 30.61 15.26
N LYS A 845 -12.12 31.67 14.91
CA LYS A 845 -10.96 31.59 13.99
C LYS A 845 -9.87 30.64 14.47
N LYS A 846 -9.71 30.44 15.78
CA LYS A 846 -8.74 29.48 16.34
C LYS A 846 -9.21 28.02 16.25
N ASP A 847 -10.52 27.79 16.12
CA ASP A 847 -11.18 26.48 16.21
C ASP A 847 -11.67 25.94 14.86
N VAL A 848 -11.47 26.68 13.75
CA VAL A 848 -11.78 26.20 12.39
C VAL A 848 -11.09 24.86 12.10
N GLY A 849 -9.86 24.70 12.57
CA GLY A 849 -9.11 23.45 12.52
C GLY A 849 -8.59 23.11 11.12
N SER A 850 -8.57 21.82 10.79
CA SER A 850 -8.05 21.27 9.53
C SER A 850 -9.13 20.57 8.72
N TYR A 851 -8.96 20.50 7.40
CA TYR A 851 -9.86 19.71 6.57
C TYR A 851 -9.88 18.24 6.96
N GLY A 852 -8.75 17.68 7.42
CA GLY A 852 -8.69 16.31 7.91
C GLY A 852 -9.63 16.02 9.07
N ALA A 853 -9.73 16.94 10.04
CA ALA A 853 -10.67 16.81 11.15
C ALA A 853 -12.14 16.99 10.71
N ARG A 854 -12.39 17.70 9.60
CA ARG A 854 -13.74 18.05 9.11
C ARG A 854 -14.31 17.07 8.07
N ARG A 855 -13.64 15.93 7.81
CA ARG A 855 -14.07 14.93 6.81
C ARG A 855 -15.48 14.39 7.01
N GLY A 856 -15.95 14.36 8.26
CA GLY A 856 -17.31 13.98 8.65
C GLY A 856 -18.38 14.98 8.21
N ASN A 857 -18.00 16.16 7.70
CA ASN A 857 -18.91 17.20 7.25
C ASN A 857 -18.74 17.49 5.76
N ALA A 858 -19.65 16.95 4.94
CA ALA A 858 -19.58 17.09 3.49
C ALA A 858 -19.64 18.55 3.01
N SER A 859 -20.37 19.42 3.73
CA SER A 859 -20.48 20.85 3.41
C SER A 859 -19.16 21.59 3.55
N VAL A 860 -18.32 21.19 4.51
CA VAL A 860 -16.96 21.75 4.67
C VAL A 860 -16.04 21.18 3.60
N MET A 861 -16.10 19.87 3.38
CA MET A 861 -15.15 19.19 2.50
C MET A 861 -15.32 19.53 1.01
N VAL A 862 -16.56 19.72 0.53
CA VAL A 862 -16.78 20.20 -0.86
C VAL A 862 -16.19 21.60 -1.07
N ARG A 863 -16.26 22.47 -0.05
CA ARG A 863 -15.62 23.79 -0.06
C ARG A 863 -14.09 23.72 -0.01
N GLY A 864 -13.56 22.60 0.49
CA GLY A 864 -12.14 22.29 0.54
C GLY A 864 -11.58 21.61 -0.70
N ALA A 865 -12.42 21.19 -1.65
CA ALA A 865 -11.96 20.58 -2.89
C ALA A 865 -11.16 21.59 -3.73
N PHE A 866 -9.96 21.20 -4.15
CA PHE A 866 -8.97 22.02 -4.84
C PHE A 866 -8.54 23.29 -4.07
N SER A 867 -8.66 23.27 -2.73
CA SER A 867 -8.30 24.41 -1.86
C SER A 867 -6.82 24.51 -1.50
N ASN A 868 -5.97 23.61 -2.01
CA ASN A 868 -4.56 23.58 -1.68
C ASN A 868 -3.85 24.87 -2.11
N PRO A 869 -3.08 25.56 -1.24
CA PRO A 869 -2.42 26.82 -1.57
C PRO A 869 -1.36 26.72 -2.67
N ARG A 870 -0.93 25.51 -3.05
CA ARG A 870 0.08 25.24 -4.07
C ARG A 870 -0.49 24.64 -5.36
N ILE A 871 -1.80 24.45 -5.45
CA ILE A 871 -2.39 23.97 -6.70
C ILE A 871 -2.18 25.00 -7.81
N VAL A 872 -1.86 24.54 -9.02
CA VAL A 872 -1.65 25.38 -10.19
C VAL A 872 -2.70 25.04 -11.22
N ASN A 873 -3.61 25.98 -11.46
CA ASN A 873 -4.56 25.93 -12.55
C ASN A 873 -4.01 26.76 -13.71
N LYS A 874 -3.65 26.11 -14.82
CA LYS A 874 -3.03 26.74 -16.00
C LYS A 874 -3.99 27.70 -16.73
N ALA A 875 -5.29 27.68 -16.42
CA ALA A 875 -6.27 28.62 -16.94
C ALA A 875 -6.26 29.99 -16.24
N VAL A 876 -5.46 30.16 -15.17
CA VAL A 876 -5.34 31.42 -14.41
C VAL A 876 -3.87 31.75 -14.15
N ASP A 877 -3.52 33.03 -14.20
CA ASP A 877 -2.14 33.51 -13.99
C ASP A 877 -1.82 33.74 -12.50
N ARG A 878 -2.10 32.73 -11.66
CA ARG A 878 -1.76 32.75 -10.23
C ARG A 878 -1.76 31.35 -9.63
N THR A 879 -0.81 31.08 -8.74
CA THR A 879 -0.78 29.85 -7.92
C THR A 879 -1.78 29.93 -6.77
N GLY A 880 -2.40 28.80 -6.45
CA GLY A 880 -3.33 28.65 -5.35
C GLY A 880 -4.73 28.21 -5.80
N PRO A 881 -5.69 28.19 -4.87
CA PRO A 881 -7.01 27.62 -5.11
C PRO A 881 -7.90 28.58 -5.88
N TRP A 882 -7.64 28.68 -7.19
CA TRP A 882 -8.27 29.63 -8.10
C TRP A 882 -8.79 28.91 -9.35
N ALA A 883 -10.02 29.25 -9.73
CA ALA A 883 -10.70 28.76 -10.93
C ALA A 883 -11.28 29.93 -11.73
N LEU A 884 -11.32 29.79 -13.05
CA LEU A 884 -11.91 30.76 -13.95
C LEU A 884 -13.37 30.40 -14.20
N HIS A 885 -14.29 31.32 -13.90
CA HIS A 885 -15.65 31.26 -14.40
C HIS A 885 -15.69 31.88 -15.81
N VAL A 886 -15.53 31.03 -16.83
CA VAL A 886 -15.34 31.44 -18.24
C VAL A 886 -16.45 32.38 -18.74
N PRO A 887 -17.75 32.14 -18.47
CA PRO A 887 -18.81 33.03 -18.95
C PRO A 887 -18.71 34.48 -18.45
N SER A 888 -18.27 34.70 -17.20
CA SER A 888 -18.13 36.05 -16.63
C SER A 888 -16.70 36.60 -16.68
N GLY A 889 -15.70 35.74 -16.89
CA GLY A 889 -14.29 36.09 -16.79
C GLY A 889 -13.77 36.28 -15.36
N GLU A 890 -14.58 36.00 -14.34
CA GLU A 890 -14.19 36.16 -12.94
C GLU A 890 -13.33 35.00 -12.46
N VAL A 891 -12.29 35.32 -11.67
CA VAL A 891 -11.45 34.33 -10.99
C VAL A 891 -11.94 34.18 -9.56
N LEU A 892 -12.42 32.98 -9.23
CA LEU A 892 -13.07 32.65 -7.96
C LEU A 892 -12.37 31.47 -7.28
N HIS A 893 -12.74 31.17 -6.04
CA HIS A 893 -12.39 29.88 -5.46
C HIS A 893 -13.11 28.74 -6.20
N PRO A 894 -12.52 27.53 -6.30
CA PRO A 894 -13.10 26.41 -7.02
C PRO A 894 -14.55 26.08 -6.63
N PHE A 895 -14.86 26.16 -5.33
CA PHE A 895 -16.22 25.99 -4.83
C PHE A 895 -17.17 27.05 -5.38
N ASP A 896 -16.84 28.33 -5.23
CA ASP A 896 -17.70 29.43 -5.68
C ASP A 896 -17.87 29.44 -7.21
N ALA A 897 -16.81 29.11 -7.96
CA ALA A 897 -16.89 28.93 -9.41
C ALA A 897 -17.85 27.80 -9.79
N ALA A 898 -17.74 26.65 -9.12
CA ALA A 898 -18.60 25.49 -9.35
C ALA A 898 -20.07 25.79 -9.04
N GLU A 899 -20.34 26.50 -7.94
CA GLU A 899 -21.70 26.94 -7.60
C GLU A 899 -22.28 27.85 -8.68
N ARG A 900 -21.49 28.79 -9.22
CA ARG A 900 -21.93 29.68 -10.31
C ARG A 900 -22.20 28.97 -11.62
N TYR A 901 -21.34 28.03 -12.01
CA TYR A 901 -21.60 27.17 -13.18
C TYR A 901 -22.87 26.34 -13.01
N ARG A 902 -23.16 25.89 -11.78
CA ARG A 902 -24.38 25.14 -11.47
C ARG A 902 -25.62 26.03 -11.54
N GLU A 903 -25.56 27.28 -11.07
CA GLU A 903 -26.63 28.27 -11.23
C GLU A 903 -26.91 28.58 -12.71
N ASP A 904 -25.86 28.64 -13.52
CA ASP A 904 -25.94 28.84 -14.98
C ASP A 904 -26.40 27.58 -15.74
N GLY A 905 -26.48 26.42 -15.08
CA GLY A 905 -26.96 25.16 -15.66
C GLY A 905 -25.93 24.41 -16.53
N TYR A 906 -24.63 24.63 -16.30
CA TYR A 906 -23.56 23.95 -17.03
C TYR A 906 -22.99 22.75 -16.28
N ASP A 907 -22.66 21.69 -17.02
CA ASP A 907 -21.84 20.58 -16.53
C ASP A 907 -20.36 21.01 -16.39
N LEU A 908 -19.59 20.30 -15.57
CA LEU A 908 -18.16 20.55 -15.38
C LEU A 908 -17.29 19.35 -15.74
N VAL A 909 -16.10 19.63 -16.24
CA VAL A 909 -15.00 18.67 -16.41
C VAL A 909 -13.71 19.19 -15.77
N ILE A 910 -12.76 18.29 -15.53
CA ILE A 910 -11.38 18.62 -15.20
C ILE A 910 -10.47 18.12 -16.32
N VAL A 911 -9.45 18.88 -16.65
CA VAL A 911 -8.37 18.45 -17.56
C VAL A 911 -7.07 18.43 -16.78
N ALA A 912 -6.29 17.34 -16.88
CA ALA A 912 -5.04 17.17 -16.15
C ALA A 912 -3.94 16.52 -17.01
N GLY A 913 -2.69 16.62 -16.56
CA GLY A 913 -1.55 15.92 -17.15
C GLY A 913 -1.47 14.46 -16.72
N SER A 914 -0.24 13.96 -16.64
CA SER A 914 0.08 12.60 -16.21
C SER A 914 0.01 12.43 -14.69
N GLU A 915 -0.16 11.18 -14.23
CA GLU A 915 -0.15 10.76 -12.82
C GLU A 915 -1.20 11.50 -11.95
N TYR A 916 -2.37 11.80 -12.52
CA TYR A 916 -3.44 12.50 -11.82
C TYR A 916 -3.97 11.65 -10.64
N GLY A 917 -3.95 12.24 -9.45
CA GLY A 917 -4.41 11.60 -8.22
C GLY A 917 -3.36 10.77 -7.48
N THR A 918 -2.06 11.04 -7.67
CA THR A 918 -1.00 10.31 -6.96
C THR A 918 -1.01 10.55 -5.44
N GLY A 919 -0.61 9.56 -4.65
CA GLY A 919 -0.48 9.68 -3.20
C GLY A 919 -1.53 8.91 -2.38
N SER A 920 -2.24 9.60 -1.50
CA SER A 920 -3.07 8.96 -0.45
C SER A 920 -4.35 8.35 -1.04
N SER A 921 -4.88 7.29 -0.41
CA SER A 921 -6.12 6.60 -0.81
C SER A 921 -7.43 7.39 -0.62
N ARG A 922 -7.36 8.73 -0.46
CA ARG A 922 -8.49 9.55 0.00
C ARG A 922 -9.60 9.60 -1.03
N ASP A 923 -10.77 9.07 -0.69
CA ASP A 923 -11.96 9.12 -1.54
C ASP A 923 -12.61 10.50 -1.58
N TRP A 924 -12.38 11.39 -0.60
CA TRP A 924 -12.76 12.82 -0.70
C TRP A 924 -12.17 13.53 -1.93
N ALA A 925 -11.05 13.07 -2.46
CA ALA A 925 -10.55 13.59 -3.74
C ALA A 925 -11.56 13.34 -4.88
N ALA A 926 -12.30 12.23 -4.84
CA ALA A 926 -13.38 11.95 -5.78
C ALA A 926 -14.73 12.51 -5.31
N LYS A 927 -15.09 12.37 -4.02
CA LYS A 927 -16.36 12.90 -3.48
C LYS A 927 -16.43 14.42 -3.64
N GLY A 928 -15.35 15.14 -3.32
CA GLY A 928 -15.26 16.59 -3.51
C GLY A 928 -15.38 16.98 -4.97
N THR A 929 -14.67 16.28 -5.87
CA THR A 929 -14.77 16.48 -7.33
C THR A 929 -16.21 16.28 -7.82
N ALA A 930 -16.86 15.19 -7.43
CA ALA A 930 -18.24 14.90 -7.80
C ALA A 930 -19.24 15.92 -7.24
N LEU A 931 -19.08 16.33 -5.97
CA LEU A 931 -19.98 17.29 -5.30
C LEU A 931 -19.82 18.73 -5.80
N LEU A 932 -18.69 19.08 -6.42
CA LEU A 932 -18.55 20.31 -7.20
C LEU A 932 -19.33 20.25 -8.52
N GLY A 933 -19.94 19.12 -8.88
CA GLY A 933 -20.68 18.96 -10.14
C GLY A 933 -19.82 18.50 -11.32
N VAL A 934 -18.57 18.08 -11.08
CA VAL A 934 -17.70 17.53 -12.14
C VAL A 934 -18.23 16.18 -12.58
N ARG A 935 -18.45 16.04 -13.89
CA ARG A 935 -19.03 14.84 -14.52
C ARG A 935 -17.98 13.92 -15.15
N ALA A 936 -16.84 14.48 -15.56
CA ALA A 936 -15.73 13.73 -16.14
C ALA A 936 -14.37 14.37 -15.84
N VAL A 937 -13.32 13.56 -15.81
CA VAL A 937 -11.93 14.00 -15.72
C VAL A 937 -11.18 13.45 -16.93
N LEU A 938 -10.52 14.33 -17.69
CA LEU A 938 -9.67 14.00 -18.83
C LEU A 938 -8.21 14.16 -18.39
N ALA A 939 -7.45 13.08 -18.30
CA ALA A 939 -6.04 13.12 -17.87
C ALA A 939 -5.15 12.31 -18.83
N GLU A 940 -3.85 12.60 -18.88
CA GLU A 940 -2.92 11.79 -19.66
C GLU A 940 -2.72 10.41 -19.02
N SER A 941 -2.75 10.34 -17.69
CA SER A 941 -2.82 9.10 -16.94
C SER A 941 -3.38 9.32 -15.52
N PHE A 942 -3.86 8.24 -14.90
CA PHE A 942 -4.39 8.24 -13.54
C PHE A 942 -3.63 7.27 -12.66
N GLU A 943 -3.59 7.59 -11.37
CA GLU A 943 -3.17 6.66 -10.34
C GLU A 943 -4.32 5.72 -9.92
N ARG A 944 -3.96 4.46 -9.60
CA ARG A 944 -4.92 3.33 -9.52
C ARG A 944 -6.12 3.61 -8.62
N ILE A 945 -5.85 4.01 -7.37
CA ILE A 945 -6.89 4.20 -6.35
C ILE A 945 -7.78 5.41 -6.69
N HIS A 946 -7.18 6.51 -7.15
CA HIS A 946 -7.95 7.71 -7.47
C HIS A 946 -8.89 7.50 -8.65
N ARG A 947 -8.44 6.79 -9.70
CA ARG A 947 -9.30 6.39 -10.83
C ARG A 947 -10.52 5.59 -10.36
N ALA A 948 -10.31 4.58 -9.51
CA ALA A 948 -11.38 3.76 -8.96
C ALA A 948 -12.37 4.59 -8.11
N ASN A 949 -11.85 5.53 -7.30
CA ASN A 949 -12.69 6.43 -6.51
C ASN A 949 -13.56 7.34 -7.38
N LEU A 950 -13.03 7.88 -8.49
CA LEU A 950 -13.81 8.67 -9.45
C LEU A 950 -14.95 7.84 -10.05
N ALA A 951 -14.64 6.62 -10.52
CA ALA A 951 -15.65 5.69 -11.03
C ALA A 951 -16.72 5.35 -9.98
N GLY A 952 -16.29 5.09 -8.74
CA GLY A 952 -17.17 4.82 -7.59
C GLY A 952 -18.09 5.98 -7.22
N MET A 953 -17.69 7.23 -7.50
CA MET A 953 -18.55 8.41 -7.35
C MET A 953 -19.36 8.77 -8.61
N GLY A 954 -19.28 7.97 -9.67
CA GLY A 954 -20.00 8.22 -10.92
C GLY A 954 -19.40 9.31 -11.80
N VAL A 955 -18.16 9.73 -11.54
CA VAL A 955 -17.36 10.62 -12.40
C VAL A 955 -16.64 9.78 -13.44
N LEU A 956 -16.66 10.18 -14.72
CA LEU A 956 -16.02 9.42 -15.80
C LEU A 956 -14.50 9.73 -15.89
N PRO A 957 -13.61 8.76 -15.61
CA PRO A 957 -12.19 8.92 -15.90
C PRO A 957 -11.90 8.63 -17.39
N LEU A 958 -11.23 9.56 -18.06
CA LEU A 958 -10.91 9.49 -19.49
C LEU A 958 -9.41 9.73 -19.71
N VAL A 959 -8.75 8.83 -20.43
CA VAL A 959 -7.34 8.99 -20.82
C VAL A 959 -7.24 9.52 -22.23
N PHE A 960 -6.52 10.61 -22.43
CA PHE A 960 -6.39 11.30 -23.72
C PHE A 960 -4.93 11.72 -24.01
N PRO A 961 -4.61 12.19 -25.23
CA PRO A 961 -3.23 12.55 -25.60
C PRO A 961 -2.60 13.72 -24.84
N GLY A 962 -3.36 14.44 -24.00
CA GLY A 962 -2.87 15.58 -23.22
C GLY A 962 -3.30 16.94 -23.75
N ALA A 963 -3.41 17.91 -22.84
CA ALA A 963 -3.90 19.25 -23.15
C ALA A 963 -2.94 20.00 -24.09
N GLY A 964 -1.62 19.86 -23.86
CA GLY A 964 -0.60 20.50 -24.68
C GLY A 964 -0.57 19.98 -26.11
N ALA A 965 -0.74 18.66 -26.31
CA ALA A 965 -0.78 18.04 -27.64
C ALA A 965 -1.99 18.51 -28.47
N LEU A 966 -3.09 18.86 -27.81
CA LEU A 966 -4.33 19.31 -28.45
C LEU A 966 -4.47 20.83 -28.48
N GLY A 967 -3.61 21.59 -27.79
CA GLY A 967 -3.70 23.05 -27.68
C GLY A 967 -4.84 23.54 -26.80
N LEU A 968 -5.30 22.72 -25.84
CA LEU A 968 -6.39 23.09 -24.94
C LEU A 968 -5.94 24.15 -23.93
N THR A 969 -6.76 25.18 -23.78
CA THR A 969 -6.53 26.34 -22.90
C THR A 969 -7.33 26.27 -21.61
N GLY A 970 -8.31 25.36 -21.53
CA GLY A 970 -9.24 25.25 -20.39
C GLY A 970 -10.43 26.22 -20.50
N THR A 971 -10.54 26.97 -21.60
CA THR A 971 -11.68 27.87 -21.87
C THR A 971 -12.71 27.25 -22.82
N GLU A 972 -12.41 26.06 -23.35
CA GLU A 972 -13.27 25.33 -24.26
C GLU A 972 -14.49 24.72 -23.55
N ARG A 973 -15.53 24.47 -24.33
CA ARG A 973 -16.66 23.62 -23.93
C ARG A 973 -16.47 22.20 -24.44
N PHE A 974 -16.78 21.21 -23.62
CA PHE A 974 -16.56 19.80 -23.90
C PHE A 974 -17.88 19.06 -24.08
N ARG A 975 -17.91 18.15 -25.06
CA ARG A 975 -19.04 17.26 -25.34
C ARG A 975 -18.53 15.83 -25.47
N LEU A 976 -19.08 14.93 -24.66
CA LEU A 976 -18.69 13.52 -24.64
C LEU A 976 -19.78 12.69 -25.32
N GLN A 977 -19.40 11.90 -26.32
CA GLN A 977 -20.32 10.99 -27.00
C GLN A 977 -20.26 9.61 -26.34
N LEU A 978 -21.17 9.36 -25.40
CA LEU A 978 -21.28 8.07 -24.72
C LEU A 978 -22.35 7.21 -25.41
N PRO A 979 -22.01 6.01 -25.91
CA PRO A 979 -23.01 5.06 -26.39
C PRO A 979 -23.85 4.50 -25.23
N GLU A 980 -25.03 3.95 -25.55
CA GLU A 980 -25.89 3.31 -24.55
C GLU A 980 -25.22 2.08 -23.91
N ASP A 981 -24.55 1.27 -24.75
CA ASP A 981 -23.78 0.10 -24.34
C ASP A 981 -22.31 0.46 -24.12
N LEU A 982 -22.00 0.85 -22.89
CA LEU A 982 -20.61 1.05 -22.46
C LEU A 982 -19.90 -0.31 -22.28
N LEU A 983 -18.67 -0.38 -22.77
CA LEU A 983 -17.76 -1.52 -22.59
C LEU A 983 -16.51 -1.07 -21.83
N PRO A 984 -15.88 -1.96 -21.03
CA PRO A 984 -14.66 -1.62 -20.31
C PRO A 984 -13.54 -1.18 -21.25
N GLY A 985 -12.83 -0.12 -20.90
CA GLY A 985 -11.68 0.37 -21.68
C GLY A 985 -12.00 0.93 -23.07
N MET A 986 -13.27 1.21 -23.38
CA MET A 986 -13.66 1.61 -24.74
C MET A 986 -13.19 3.01 -25.13
N ASP A 987 -13.02 3.24 -26.43
CA ASP A 987 -12.74 4.56 -26.99
C ASP A 987 -14.02 5.42 -27.02
N VAL A 988 -13.93 6.67 -26.54
CA VAL A 988 -14.98 7.68 -26.47
C VAL A 988 -14.58 8.89 -27.31
N ALA A 989 -15.49 9.37 -28.17
CA ALA A 989 -15.27 10.58 -28.94
C ALA A 989 -15.58 11.82 -28.09
N VAL A 990 -14.63 12.77 -28.09
CA VAL A 990 -14.74 14.04 -27.39
C VAL A 990 -14.67 15.18 -28.41
N GLU A 991 -15.59 16.13 -28.32
CA GLU A 991 -15.57 17.39 -29.09
C GLU A 991 -15.31 18.54 -28.11
N SER A 992 -14.24 19.30 -28.35
CA SER A 992 -13.99 20.59 -27.69
C SER A 992 -14.38 21.74 -28.63
N VAL A 993 -14.97 22.79 -28.04
CA VAL A 993 -15.40 24.00 -28.76
C VAL A 993 -14.81 25.22 -28.07
N SER A 994 -13.89 25.88 -28.73
CA SER A 994 -13.23 27.10 -28.26
C SER A 994 -14.20 28.30 -28.23
N ALA A 995 -13.81 29.38 -27.55
CA ALA A 995 -14.62 30.61 -27.44
C ALA A 995 -14.91 31.27 -28.80
N ASP A 996 -14.02 31.12 -29.78
CA ASP A 996 -14.17 31.59 -31.17
C ASP A 996 -15.06 30.66 -32.03
N GLY A 997 -15.55 29.56 -31.47
CA GLY A 997 -16.37 28.56 -32.15
C GLY A 997 -15.57 27.47 -32.88
N THR A 998 -14.23 27.51 -32.83
CA THR A 998 -13.38 26.46 -33.40
C THR A 998 -13.68 25.13 -32.73
N LYS A 999 -13.96 24.10 -33.53
CA LYS A 999 -14.28 22.75 -33.06
C LYS A 999 -13.10 21.82 -33.31
N GLN A 1000 -12.72 21.07 -32.30
CA GLN A 1000 -11.72 20.02 -32.40
C GLN A 1000 -12.32 18.71 -31.88
N ARG A 1001 -12.00 17.60 -32.55
CA ARG A 1001 -12.45 16.27 -32.16
C ARG A 1001 -11.24 15.39 -31.91
N PHE A 1002 -11.31 14.63 -30.83
CA PHE A 1002 -10.28 13.67 -30.46
C PHE A 1002 -10.92 12.47 -29.75
N THR A 1003 -10.15 11.40 -29.64
CA THR A 1003 -10.55 10.18 -28.95
C THR A 1003 -9.91 10.14 -27.57
N ALA A 1004 -10.68 9.70 -26.57
CA ALA A 1004 -10.20 9.41 -25.23
C ALA A 1004 -10.63 7.98 -24.82
N VAL A 1005 -9.79 7.28 -24.08
CA VAL A 1005 -10.08 5.94 -23.56
C VAL A 1005 -10.88 6.06 -22.27
N LEU A 1006 -12.06 5.45 -22.21
CA LEU A 1006 -12.86 5.34 -21.00
C LEU A 1006 -12.20 4.38 -20.01
N ARG A 1007 -11.83 4.89 -18.83
CA ARG A 1007 -11.16 4.13 -17.77
C ARG A 1007 -12.11 3.61 -16.71
N LEU A 1008 -13.28 3.16 -17.14
CA LEU A 1008 -14.06 2.16 -16.42
C LEU A 1008 -13.49 0.81 -16.86
N ASP A 1009 -12.74 0.18 -15.97
CA ASP A 1009 -11.84 -0.92 -16.31
C ASP A 1009 -12.54 -2.29 -16.20
N THR A 1010 -13.68 -2.37 -15.52
CA THR A 1010 -14.46 -3.61 -15.30
C THR A 1010 -15.95 -3.41 -15.59
N GLU A 1011 -16.68 -4.50 -15.81
CA GLU A 1011 -18.14 -4.45 -15.96
C GLU A 1011 -18.86 -3.93 -14.69
N VAL A 1012 -18.28 -4.23 -13.53
CA VAL A 1012 -18.78 -3.80 -12.23
C VAL A 1012 -18.70 -2.27 -12.09
N GLU A 1013 -17.61 -1.65 -12.52
CA GLU A 1013 -17.48 -0.18 -12.51
C GLU A 1013 -18.49 0.50 -13.44
N ILE A 1014 -18.80 -0.12 -14.58
CA ILE A 1014 -19.86 0.36 -15.47
C ILE A 1014 -21.23 0.27 -14.77
N ALA A 1015 -21.48 -0.82 -14.03
CA ALA A 1015 -22.71 -0.97 -13.26
C ALA A 1015 -22.82 0.09 -12.16
N TYR A 1016 -21.73 0.40 -11.45
CA TYR A 1016 -21.67 1.50 -10.48
C TYR A 1016 -22.02 2.83 -11.15
N TRP A 1017 -21.36 3.15 -12.27
CA TRP A 1017 -21.61 4.40 -12.99
C TRP A 1017 -23.06 4.52 -13.48
N LYS A 1018 -23.65 3.43 -13.99
CA LYS A 1018 -25.05 3.42 -14.45
C LYS A 1018 -26.04 3.72 -13.32
N ARG A 1019 -25.75 3.26 -12.09
CA ARG A 1019 -26.56 3.54 -10.89
C ARG A 1019 -26.18 4.84 -10.16
N GLY A 1020 -25.22 5.59 -10.68
CA GLY A 1020 -24.81 6.88 -10.13
C GLY A 1020 -23.79 6.82 -9.02
N GLY A 1021 -23.15 5.67 -8.85
CA GLY A 1021 -22.07 5.44 -7.91
C GLY A 1021 -22.16 4.05 -7.28
N ILE A 1022 -21.12 3.70 -6.52
CA ILE A 1022 -21.03 2.41 -5.83
C ILE A 1022 -22.05 2.31 -4.68
N LEU A 1023 -22.22 3.36 -3.86
CA LEU A 1023 -23.16 3.31 -2.73
C LEU A 1023 -24.63 3.14 -3.16
N PRO A 1024 -25.15 3.90 -4.16
CA PRO A 1024 -26.47 3.60 -4.72
C PRO A 1024 -26.58 2.17 -5.24
N TYR A 1025 -25.55 1.68 -5.93
CA TYR A 1025 -25.53 0.31 -6.45
C TYR A 1025 -25.65 -0.73 -5.33
N VAL A 1026 -24.87 -0.59 -4.25
CA VAL A 1026 -24.90 -1.51 -3.12
C VAL A 1026 -26.23 -1.46 -2.41
N LEU A 1027 -26.76 -0.27 -2.12
CA LEU A 1027 -28.04 -0.11 -1.45
C LEU A 1027 -29.19 -0.76 -2.23
N GLU A 1028 -29.28 -0.53 -3.54
CA GLU A 1028 -30.29 -1.17 -4.40
C GLU A 1028 -30.13 -2.71 -4.41
N SER A 1029 -28.89 -3.20 -4.40
CA SER A 1029 -28.61 -4.64 -4.39
C SER A 1029 -29.02 -5.29 -3.06
N MET A 1030 -28.76 -4.63 -1.93
CA MET A 1030 -29.16 -5.10 -0.60
C MET A 1030 -30.68 -5.11 -0.40
N LEU A 1031 -31.39 -4.17 -1.01
CA LEU A 1031 -32.85 -4.06 -0.88
C LEU A 1031 -33.61 -4.99 -1.85
N SER A 1032 -32.94 -5.47 -2.91
CA SER A 1032 -33.50 -6.43 -3.85
C SER A 1032 -33.19 -7.90 -3.51
N SER A 1033 -32.17 -8.14 -2.69
CA SER A 1033 -31.93 -9.42 -1.98
C SER A 1033 -32.76 -9.52 -0.71
#